data_AF-A0AAD5T4X5-F1
#
_entry.id   AF-A0AAD5T4X5-F1
#
_cell.length_a   1.000
_cell.length_b   1.000
_cell.length_c   1.000
_cell.angle_alpha   90.00
_cell.angle_beta   90.00
_cell.angle_gamma   90.00
#
_symmetry.space_group_name_H-M   'P 1'
#
loop_
_entity.id
_entity.type
_entity.pdbx_description
1 polymer ?
#
loop_
_entity_poly.entity_id
_entity_poly.type
_entity_poly.pdbx_seq_one_letter_code
_entity_poly.pdbx_strand_id
1 'polypeptide(L)'
;MGIQNTEKAPSTTVKKVIKNKNPASPINDDDSDDDAPWEAGANILDNEEISDEEDQEESNKKPRRDNDNDNDTDDTTRASAAAARAEQKQLAIDRRTAKPNGALVLKLKKLWETIRLKKLDAKIRTAKMDELMSLITGKIQDVTFRHDAARVIQSALKHGSQTHRATIAQELRGSYARLACSQYGRFIVSKILNLCPAQRAGVLQEFQGQVRKLMRHRDAAFVVEEAYSQFANARQRNSLMEEFYGAEFALFKADSGKPLSSILAENPSKKSTILKNMKESIQSFLEKSAANIGPHTILHRLILDYLLLLPPPPPNSAVATTKTTEVSTSVDGVTATATLSNSAFMVDLLKDHLVHILHTREGSRVVQLTILHANPKDRKQILRSFKGLVPKIAREQFGHVVLITVCEAVDDTVFVAKNILSELVATAAAPGALMRDQWASRVFLYLLSGRNKRYQSAYVLEELAEMDAVRKVTSKKDDAVRRGELVAASGGAWVDVCAQFCGELIRSRSGGQVLVEVLKAGCGDVTKLVDAVAAVVSGTMESYKSDAIDVAASVAAAAKGVPFNSAKKLADDAKTEKVAKALLAAKDDLDEPDMTQHVLVNRQATFTLKEMIAGRVSNGIVALVSASTTTETVNESDTTTATAPVNDSCAKVALAVAKALNPALEHWLEYISSGEKSSGITFVLVALLESPGEGVVDALLGATEKKRAKKFGKVLAALEALDKKNASAKTKDSAITTEKLKTGKRKRQEVTSAKNDSRPETVLRESGLSVLIRTLKAVF
;
A
#
# COMPACT_ATOMS: atom_id res chain seq x y z
N MET A 1 2.90 67.10 -19.06
CA MET A 1 2.66 67.51 -20.46
C MET A 1 3.56 66.66 -21.36
N GLY A 2 3.01 66.01 -22.39
CA GLY A 2 3.68 65.40 -23.57
C GLY A 2 4.64 64.22 -23.31
N ILE A 3 4.30 62.94 -23.54
CA ILE A 3 4.16 62.17 -24.81
C ILE A 3 5.51 61.77 -25.47
N GLN A 4 5.79 60.45 -25.42
CA GLN A 4 6.40 59.50 -26.41
C GLN A 4 7.79 59.83 -27.04
N ASN A 5 8.68 58.91 -27.46
CA ASN A 5 8.77 57.45 -27.60
C ASN A 5 10.26 57.11 -27.88
N THR A 6 10.72 55.88 -27.62
CA THR A 6 11.48 54.96 -28.53
C THR A 6 12.36 53.95 -27.78
N GLU A 7 12.54 52.80 -28.44
CA GLU A 7 12.83 51.45 -27.97
C GLU A 7 14.25 51.18 -27.41
N LYS A 8 14.36 50.16 -26.54
CA LYS A 8 15.39 49.09 -26.66
C LYS A 8 15.11 47.90 -25.74
N ALA A 9 15.17 46.70 -26.32
CA ALA A 9 15.07 45.40 -25.66
C ALA A 9 16.30 45.05 -24.81
N PRO A 10 16.19 44.16 -23.80
CA PRO A 10 17.35 43.49 -23.24
C PRO A 10 17.31 41.95 -23.40
N SER A 11 18.35 41.47 -24.07
CA SER A 11 19.26 40.38 -23.66
C SER A 11 18.70 39.10 -23.03
N THR A 12 18.75 38.03 -23.82
CA THR A 12 18.69 36.62 -23.44
C THR A 12 19.97 36.18 -22.70
N THR A 13 19.82 35.71 -21.46
CA THR A 13 20.87 34.95 -20.75
C THR A 13 20.41 33.50 -20.58
N VAL A 14 21.08 32.59 -21.27
CA VAL A 14 20.85 31.14 -21.24
C VAL A 14 21.44 30.55 -19.95
N LYS A 15 20.59 30.05 -19.04
CA LYS A 15 21.00 29.17 -17.92
C LYS A 15 20.75 27.71 -18.30
N LYS A 16 21.83 26.92 -18.29
CA LYS A 16 21.90 25.47 -18.52
C LYS A 16 21.00 24.73 -17.51
N VAL A 17 19.98 24.03 -18.03
CA VAL A 17 19.12 23.12 -17.25
C VAL A 17 19.79 21.75 -17.13
N ILE A 18 19.95 21.30 -15.89
CA ILE A 18 20.42 19.98 -15.49
C ILE A 18 19.25 18.99 -15.70
N LYS A 19 19.46 17.96 -16.51
CA LYS A 19 18.48 16.88 -16.77
C LYS A 19 18.46 15.90 -15.59
N ASN A 20 17.40 15.93 -14.79
CA ASN A 20 17.08 14.86 -13.83
C ASN A 20 16.35 13.70 -14.55
N LYS A 21 16.85 12.47 -14.35
CA LYS A 21 16.26 11.24 -14.88
C LYS A 21 14.99 10.88 -14.11
N ASN A 22 13.91 10.59 -14.84
CA ASN A 22 12.59 10.25 -14.31
C ASN A 22 12.48 8.74 -13.89
N PRO A 23 11.56 8.42 -12.94
CA PRO A 23 11.41 7.14 -12.27
C PRO A 23 10.69 6.06 -13.11
N ALA A 24 10.59 4.85 -12.55
CA ALA A 24 10.12 3.61 -13.17
C ALA A 24 8.60 3.53 -13.42
N SER A 25 8.19 2.59 -14.28
CA SER A 25 6.82 2.42 -14.82
C SER A 25 6.32 0.97 -14.64
N PRO A 26 5.01 0.72 -14.79
CA PRO A 26 4.30 -0.38 -14.15
C PRO A 26 4.37 -1.72 -14.93
N ILE A 27 4.38 -2.80 -14.14
CA ILE A 27 4.43 -4.21 -14.55
C ILE A 27 3.04 -4.64 -15.06
N ASN A 28 3.00 -5.40 -16.15
CA ASN A 28 1.88 -6.25 -16.54
C ASN A 28 2.46 -7.64 -16.82
N ASP A 29 1.92 -8.63 -16.13
CA ASP A 29 2.20 -10.04 -16.25
C ASP A 29 1.70 -10.59 -17.60
N ASP A 30 2.58 -11.22 -18.37
CA ASP A 30 2.35 -12.56 -18.94
C ASP A 30 3.66 -13.11 -19.53
N ASP A 31 3.98 -14.36 -19.19
CA ASP A 31 5.09 -15.22 -19.63
C ASP A 31 6.54 -14.74 -19.44
N SER A 32 7.18 -15.10 -18.32
CA SER A 32 8.62 -15.45 -18.27
C SER A 32 9.05 -15.92 -16.87
N ASP A 33 10.02 -16.84 -16.85
CA ASP A 33 10.63 -17.48 -15.68
C ASP A 33 10.86 -16.54 -14.48
N ASP A 34 10.56 -17.03 -13.28
CA ASP A 34 10.68 -16.37 -11.97
C ASP A 34 12.04 -15.65 -11.74
N ASP A 35 12.15 -14.39 -12.17
CA ASP A 35 13.25 -13.51 -11.79
C ASP A 35 13.02 -12.93 -10.38
N ALA A 36 13.84 -13.39 -9.43
CA ALA A 36 13.74 -13.04 -8.02
C ALA A 36 14.03 -11.54 -7.76
N PRO A 37 13.28 -10.86 -6.85
CA PRO A 37 13.34 -9.41 -6.58
C PRO A 37 14.70 -8.77 -6.20
N TRP A 38 15.76 -9.56 -5.98
CA TRP A 38 17.07 -9.05 -5.55
C TRP A 38 17.98 -8.60 -6.71
N GLU A 39 17.62 -8.85 -7.97
CA GLU A 39 18.40 -8.38 -9.12
C GLU A 39 18.34 -6.85 -9.34
N ALA A 40 17.33 -6.16 -8.81
CA ALA A 40 17.17 -4.70 -8.99
C ALA A 40 18.29 -3.88 -8.31
N GLY A 41 18.88 -4.39 -7.22
CA GLY A 41 20.04 -3.76 -6.56
C GLY A 41 21.40 -4.19 -7.13
N ALA A 42 21.44 -5.31 -7.87
CA ALA A 42 22.65 -5.83 -8.53
C ALA A 42 22.87 -5.20 -9.91
N ASN A 43 21.79 -4.88 -10.64
CA ASN A 43 21.86 -4.31 -11.98
C ASN A 43 22.44 -2.88 -12.04
N ILE A 44 22.51 -2.14 -10.94
CA ILE A 44 23.16 -0.82 -10.92
C ILE A 44 24.70 -0.94 -10.99
N LEU A 45 25.28 -2.09 -10.60
CA LEU A 45 26.73 -2.31 -10.55
C LEU A 45 27.23 -3.40 -11.53
N ASP A 46 26.33 -3.95 -12.35
CA ASP A 46 26.66 -4.87 -13.44
C ASP A 46 26.84 -4.14 -14.79
N ASN A 47 26.54 -2.84 -14.83
CA ASN A 47 26.64 -2.00 -16.03
C ASN A 47 27.70 -0.88 -15.93
N GLU A 48 28.51 -0.86 -14.86
CA GLU A 48 29.75 -0.09 -14.86
C GLU A 48 30.79 -0.89 -15.65
N GLU A 49 30.99 -0.50 -16.91
CA GLU A 49 32.25 -0.73 -17.59
C GLU A 49 33.37 -0.30 -16.63
N ILE A 50 34.35 -1.17 -16.41
CA ILE A 50 35.60 -0.80 -15.76
C ILE A 50 36.26 0.20 -16.72
N SER A 51 36.04 1.50 -16.51
CA SER A 51 37.10 2.47 -16.78
C SER A 51 38.13 2.29 -15.68
N ASP A 52 39.40 2.11 -16.06
CA ASP A 52 40.54 2.00 -15.15
C ASP A 52 40.81 3.37 -14.45
N GLU A 53 39.83 3.94 -13.74
CA GLU A 53 39.88 5.32 -13.20
C GLU A 53 40.34 5.46 -11.73
N GLU A 54 40.60 4.39 -10.99
CA GLU A 54 40.81 4.49 -9.52
C GLU A 54 42.26 4.68 -9.03
N ASP A 55 43.24 5.07 -9.86
CA ASP A 55 44.63 5.31 -9.42
C ASP A 55 45.10 6.79 -9.58
N GLN A 56 44.22 7.79 -9.51
CA GLN A 56 44.59 9.23 -9.61
C GLN A 56 44.88 9.97 -8.28
N GLU A 57 44.80 9.36 -7.11
CA GLU A 57 45.01 10.11 -5.84
C GLU A 57 46.45 10.21 -5.33
N GLU A 58 47.44 9.56 -5.97
CA GLU A 58 48.86 9.68 -5.56
C GLU A 58 49.77 10.13 -6.71
N SER A 59 49.62 11.37 -7.19
CA SER A 59 50.73 12.16 -7.77
C SER A 59 50.33 13.59 -8.11
N ASN A 60 49.83 14.36 -7.13
CA ASN A 60 49.60 15.79 -7.36
C ASN A 60 50.92 16.58 -7.21
N LYS A 61 51.64 16.75 -8.32
CA LYS A 61 52.47 17.94 -8.64
C LYS A 61 52.97 17.84 -10.08
N LYS A 62 52.33 18.56 -11.00
CA LYS A 62 52.98 19.01 -12.24
C LYS A 62 52.80 20.51 -12.43
N PRO A 63 53.83 21.18 -12.97
CA PRO A 63 53.85 22.64 -13.09
C PRO A 63 52.95 23.10 -14.24
N ARG A 64 52.42 24.32 -14.08
CA ARG A 64 51.73 25.06 -15.14
C ARG A 64 52.66 25.30 -16.32
N ARG A 65 52.15 25.12 -17.54
CA ARG A 65 52.59 25.87 -18.72
C ARG A 65 51.37 26.30 -19.52
N ASP A 66 51.38 27.58 -19.82
CA ASP A 66 50.40 28.32 -20.61
C ASP A 66 50.54 28.05 -22.10
N ASN A 67 49.41 28.22 -22.79
CA ASN A 67 49.15 28.71 -24.15
C ASN A 67 50.10 28.41 -25.34
N ASP A 68 49.47 27.93 -26.42
CA ASP A 68 49.43 28.49 -27.78
C ASP A 68 49.81 27.56 -28.95
N ASN A 69 48.83 27.45 -29.84
CA ASN A 69 48.83 27.32 -31.31
C ASN A 69 49.64 26.26 -32.10
N ASP A 70 48.92 25.74 -33.09
CA ASP A 70 49.31 25.27 -34.44
C ASP A 70 50.08 23.95 -34.68
N ASN A 71 49.47 23.20 -35.60
CA ASN A 71 49.99 22.33 -36.68
C ASN A 71 50.89 21.12 -36.42
N ASP A 72 50.50 20.03 -37.08
CA ASP A 72 51.29 18.88 -37.57
C ASP A 72 52.46 18.39 -36.72
N THR A 73 52.23 17.32 -35.96
CA THR A 73 53.32 16.46 -35.45
C THR A 73 52.98 14.97 -35.54
N ASP A 74 53.54 14.35 -36.58
CA ASP A 74 54.36 13.12 -36.58
C ASP A 74 53.88 11.84 -35.87
N ASP A 75 53.76 10.76 -36.66
CA ASP A 75 53.34 9.38 -36.31
C ASP A 75 54.25 8.75 -35.22
N THR A 76 55.50 9.23 -35.09
CA THR A 76 56.45 8.79 -34.06
C THR A 76 56.04 9.19 -32.63
N THR A 77 55.36 10.33 -32.43
CA THR A 77 54.88 10.75 -31.10
C THR A 77 53.70 9.91 -30.60
N ARG A 78 52.87 9.41 -31.53
CA ARG A 78 51.75 8.49 -31.27
C ARG A 78 52.25 7.09 -30.92
N ALA A 79 53.29 6.61 -31.60
CA ALA A 79 53.97 5.36 -31.29
C ALA A 79 54.66 5.40 -29.92
N SER A 80 55.30 6.52 -29.57
CA SER A 80 55.89 6.75 -28.24
C SER A 80 54.84 6.77 -27.12
N ALA A 81 53.69 7.42 -27.36
CA ALA A 81 52.56 7.39 -26.42
C ALA A 81 51.92 5.99 -26.30
N ALA A 82 51.89 5.20 -27.37
CA ALA A 82 51.41 3.81 -27.34
C ALA A 82 52.37 2.89 -26.58
N ALA A 83 53.69 3.07 -26.76
CA ALA A 83 54.72 2.35 -26.02
C ALA A 83 54.67 2.69 -24.52
N ALA A 84 54.52 3.97 -24.16
CA ALA A 84 54.37 4.40 -22.77
C ALA A 84 53.11 3.82 -22.10
N ARG A 85 51.98 3.75 -22.84
CA ARG A 85 50.76 3.07 -22.35
C ARG A 85 50.94 1.57 -22.19
N ALA A 86 51.66 0.92 -23.11
CA ALA A 86 51.97 -0.50 -23.03
C ALA A 86 52.89 -0.80 -21.84
N GLU A 87 53.88 0.05 -21.58
CA GLU A 87 54.78 -0.04 -20.43
C GLU A 87 54.04 0.20 -19.11
N GLN A 88 53.17 1.20 -19.03
CA GLN A 88 52.31 1.43 -17.88
C GLN A 88 51.36 0.24 -17.62
N LYS A 89 50.79 -0.34 -18.68
CA LYS A 89 49.95 -1.53 -18.59
C LYS A 89 50.74 -2.74 -18.09
N GLN A 90 51.98 -2.91 -18.56
CA GLN A 90 52.86 -3.99 -18.11
C GLN A 90 53.26 -3.82 -16.64
N LEU A 91 53.66 -2.61 -16.23
CA LEU A 91 53.96 -2.29 -14.83
C LEU A 91 52.75 -2.50 -13.91
N ALA A 92 51.52 -2.20 -14.36
CA ALA A 92 50.31 -2.48 -13.62
C ALA A 92 50.04 -3.99 -13.48
N ILE A 93 50.32 -4.78 -14.52
CA ILE A 93 50.25 -6.24 -14.47
C ILE A 93 51.30 -6.80 -13.50
N ASP A 94 52.53 -6.32 -13.56
CA ASP A 94 53.65 -6.76 -12.71
C ASP A 94 53.40 -6.41 -11.23
N ARG A 95 52.85 -5.23 -10.94
CA ARG A 95 52.37 -4.86 -9.59
C ARG A 95 51.22 -5.75 -9.11
N ARG A 96 50.33 -6.21 -10.00
CA ARG A 96 49.21 -7.09 -9.67
C ARG A 96 49.66 -8.55 -9.46
N THR A 97 50.66 -9.02 -10.19
CA THR A 97 51.25 -10.36 -10.04
C THR A 97 52.18 -10.49 -8.85
N ALA A 98 52.85 -9.40 -8.44
CA ALA A 98 53.70 -9.35 -7.25
C ALA A 98 52.92 -9.48 -5.92
N LYS A 99 51.60 -9.27 -5.91
CA LYS A 99 50.76 -9.47 -4.73
C LYS A 99 50.61 -10.98 -4.41
N PRO A 100 50.45 -11.39 -3.13
CA PRO A 100 50.19 -12.78 -2.76
C PRO A 100 49.01 -13.36 -3.54
N ASN A 101 49.18 -14.53 -4.17
CA ASN A 101 48.19 -15.15 -5.07
C ASN A 101 47.84 -14.34 -6.34
N GLY A 102 48.66 -13.37 -6.77
CA GLY A 102 48.39 -12.53 -7.96
C GLY A 102 48.27 -13.32 -9.27
N ALA A 103 49.19 -14.27 -9.52
CA ALA A 103 49.13 -15.14 -10.70
C ALA A 103 47.87 -16.03 -10.72
N LEU A 104 47.45 -16.53 -9.55
CA LEU A 104 46.22 -17.29 -9.39
C LEU A 104 45.01 -16.41 -9.77
N VAL A 105 44.91 -15.20 -9.23
CA VAL A 105 43.79 -14.28 -9.50
C VAL A 105 43.66 -13.93 -10.99
N LEU A 106 44.78 -13.76 -11.71
CA LEU A 106 44.72 -13.56 -13.17
C LEU A 106 44.10 -14.76 -13.89
N LYS A 107 44.45 -15.98 -13.49
CA LYS A 107 43.85 -17.20 -14.06
C LYS A 107 42.36 -17.29 -13.72
N LEU A 108 41.99 -16.96 -12.48
CA LEU A 108 40.60 -16.93 -12.03
C LEU A 108 39.76 -15.91 -12.80
N LYS A 109 40.30 -14.71 -13.07
CA LYS A 109 39.62 -13.69 -13.86
C LYS A 109 39.34 -14.17 -15.29
N LYS A 110 40.29 -14.84 -15.94
CA LYS A 110 40.07 -15.41 -17.29
C LYS A 110 38.92 -16.43 -17.31
N LEU A 111 38.85 -17.31 -16.30
CA LEU A 111 37.75 -18.25 -16.17
C LEU A 111 36.42 -17.54 -15.87
N TRP A 112 36.44 -16.57 -14.97
CA TRP A 112 35.28 -15.76 -14.59
C TRP A 112 34.69 -14.98 -15.77
N GLU A 113 35.52 -14.36 -16.61
CA GLU A 113 35.10 -13.67 -17.83
C GLU A 113 34.32 -14.58 -18.77
N THR A 114 34.71 -15.85 -18.86
CA THR A 114 33.99 -16.85 -19.66
C THR A 114 32.68 -17.23 -18.98
N ILE A 115 32.72 -17.57 -17.68
CA ILE A 115 31.56 -18.06 -16.91
C ILE A 115 30.44 -17.02 -16.82
N ARG A 116 30.78 -15.73 -16.70
CA ARG A 116 29.80 -14.63 -16.52
C ARG A 116 29.01 -14.28 -17.78
N LEU A 117 29.40 -14.81 -18.95
CA LEU A 117 28.67 -14.58 -20.20
C LEU A 117 27.23 -15.06 -20.07
N LYS A 118 26.27 -14.17 -20.38
CA LYS A 118 24.82 -14.47 -20.32
C LYS A 118 24.47 -15.66 -21.20
N LYS A 119 24.97 -15.66 -22.45
CA LYS A 119 24.79 -16.72 -23.45
C LYS A 119 26.03 -17.63 -23.47
N LEU A 120 26.03 -18.67 -22.64
CA LEU A 120 27.05 -19.72 -22.62
C LEU A 120 26.37 -21.08 -22.48
N ASP A 121 26.85 -22.08 -23.22
CA ASP A 121 26.37 -23.46 -23.11
C ASP A 121 26.54 -23.97 -21.66
N ALA A 122 25.51 -24.62 -21.13
CA ALA A 122 25.48 -25.10 -19.75
C ALA A 122 26.59 -26.11 -19.44
N LYS A 123 26.92 -27.01 -20.38
CA LYS A 123 28.00 -28.00 -20.19
C LYS A 123 29.36 -27.33 -20.12
N ILE A 124 29.60 -26.34 -20.99
CA ILE A 124 30.84 -25.55 -21.00
C ILE A 124 30.95 -24.74 -19.71
N ARG A 125 29.85 -24.12 -19.27
CA ARG A 125 29.80 -23.37 -18.00
C ARG A 125 30.15 -24.26 -16.81
N THR A 126 29.57 -25.46 -16.73
CA THR A 126 29.86 -26.42 -15.65
C THR A 126 31.33 -26.85 -15.67
N ALA A 127 31.87 -27.27 -16.82
CA ALA A 127 33.27 -27.69 -16.92
C ALA A 127 34.24 -26.56 -16.53
N LYS A 128 33.97 -25.32 -16.96
CA LYS A 128 34.77 -24.15 -16.56
C LYS A 128 34.61 -23.80 -15.09
N MET A 129 33.44 -24.05 -14.52
CA MET A 129 33.20 -23.89 -13.08
C MET A 129 33.96 -24.93 -12.26
N ASP A 130 33.99 -26.19 -12.69
CA ASP A 130 34.76 -27.25 -12.03
C ASP A 130 36.26 -26.90 -12.02
N GLU A 131 36.77 -26.41 -13.16
CA GLU A 131 38.15 -25.90 -13.29
C GLU A 131 38.39 -24.75 -12.29
N LEU A 132 37.49 -23.77 -12.25
CA LEU A 132 37.57 -22.63 -11.32
C LEU A 132 37.56 -23.10 -9.86
N MET A 133 36.65 -24.01 -9.50
CA MET A 133 36.52 -24.55 -8.15
C MET A 133 37.77 -25.30 -7.71
N SER A 134 38.37 -26.10 -8.59
CA SER A 134 39.63 -26.82 -8.29
C SER A 134 40.79 -25.88 -7.96
N LEU A 135 40.80 -24.66 -8.52
CA LEU A 135 41.86 -23.67 -8.30
C LEU A 135 41.67 -22.85 -7.02
N ILE A 136 40.43 -22.65 -6.57
CA ILE A 136 40.12 -21.82 -5.39
C ILE A 136 39.91 -22.63 -4.12
N THR A 137 39.59 -23.92 -4.20
CA THR A 137 39.36 -24.78 -3.03
C THR A 137 40.59 -24.77 -2.11
N GLY A 138 40.38 -24.55 -0.81
CA GLY A 138 41.42 -24.34 0.19
C GLY A 138 42.02 -22.93 0.24
N LYS A 139 41.62 -22.04 -0.67
CA LYS A 139 42.05 -20.64 -0.77
C LYS A 139 40.86 -19.67 -0.88
N ILE A 140 39.64 -20.13 -0.63
CA ILE A 140 38.42 -19.36 -0.89
C ILE A 140 38.38 -18.10 -0.01
N GLN A 141 38.80 -18.19 1.25
CA GLN A 141 38.88 -17.02 2.14
C GLN A 141 39.85 -15.96 1.59
N ASP A 142 41.06 -16.36 1.20
CA ASP A 142 42.09 -15.45 0.66
C ASP A 142 41.62 -14.74 -0.62
N VAL A 143 40.98 -15.50 -1.53
CA VAL A 143 40.44 -14.95 -2.78
C VAL A 143 39.27 -14.01 -2.49
N THR A 144 38.44 -14.33 -1.50
CA THR A 144 37.25 -13.53 -1.14
C THR A 144 37.61 -12.15 -0.58
N PHE A 145 38.62 -12.06 0.29
CA PHE A 145 39.02 -10.80 0.90
C PHE A 145 39.84 -9.89 -0.04
N ARG A 146 40.20 -10.37 -1.23
CA ARG A 146 40.80 -9.53 -2.27
C ARG A 146 39.71 -8.77 -3.03
N HIS A 147 39.79 -7.43 -3.00
CA HIS A 147 38.87 -6.54 -3.72
C HIS A 147 38.73 -6.90 -5.20
N ASP A 148 39.82 -7.27 -5.85
CA ASP A 148 39.87 -7.55 -7.28
C ASP A 148 39.42 -8.97 -7.66
N ALA A 149 39.08 -9.83 -6.69
CA ALA A 149 38.69 -11.23 -6.93
C ALA A 149 37.36 -11.65 -6.28
N ALA A 150 36.76 -10.82 -5.41
CA ALA A 150 35.48 -11.12 -4.76
C ALA A 150 34.33 -11.42 -5.76
N ARG A 151 34.31 -10.76 -6.93
CA ARG A 151 33.32 -11.01 -7.99
C ARG A 151 33.41 -12.44 -8.57
N VAL A 152 34.60 -13.05 -8.55
CA VAL A 152 34.80 -14.45 -8.97
C VAL A 152 33.99 -15.38 -8.06
N ILE A 153 34.07 -15.16 -6.74
CA ILE A 153 33.34 -15.96 -5.74
C ILE A 153 31.83 -15.73 -5.84
N GLN A 154 31.40 -14.49 -6.09
CA GLN A 154 29.98 -14.17 -6.32
C GLN A 154 29.40 -14.88 -7.56
N SER A 155 30.18 -15.00 -8.63
CA SER A 155 29.79 -15.76 -9.83
C SER A 155 29.84 -17.26 -9.62
N ALA A 156 30.81 -17.77 -8.85
CA ALA A 156 30.89 -19.17 -8.46
C ALA A 156 29.66 -19.57 -7.62
N LEU A 157 29.20 -18.72 -6.71
CA LEU A 157 27.94 -18.93 -5.98
C LEU A 157 26.71 -18.87 -6.91
N LYS A 158 26.65 -17.91 -7.86
CA LYS A 158 25.51 -17.76 -8.80
C LYS A 158 25.34 -18.99 -9.69
N HIS A 159 26.42 -19.40 -10.36
CA HIS A 159 26.39 -20.39 -11.44
C HIS A 159 26.87 -21.78 -11.03
N GLY A 160 27.47 -21.94 -9.86
CA GLY A 160 27.96 -23.22 -9.36
C GLY A 160 26.84 -24.19 -8.99
N SER A 161 27.16 -25.48 -9.00
CA SER A 161 26.31 -26.55 -8.51
C SER A 161 26.11 -26.45 -7.00
N GLN A 162 25.18 -27.25 -6.45
CA GLN A 162 24.94 -27.24 -5.01
C GLN A 162 26.17 -27.70 -4.20
N THR A 163 26.98 -28.60 -4.75
CA THR A 163 28.26 -29.03 -4.14
C THR A 163 29.27 -27.88 -4.12
N HIS A 164 29.41 -27.12 -5.22
CA HIS A 164 30.29 -25.95 -5.24
C HIS A 164 29.89 -24.92 -4.19
N ARG A 165 28.59 -24.61 -4.13
CA ARG A 165 28.02 -23.69 -3.15
C ARG A 165 28.28 -24.14 -1.71
N ALA A 166 28.11 -25.43 -1.44
CA ALA A 166 28.38 -26.00 -0.12
C ALA A 166 29.86 -25.89 0.26
N THR A 167 30.79 -26.18 -0.67
CA THR A 167 32.23 -26.01 -0.44
C THR A 167 32.59 -24.56 -0.14
N ILE A 168 32.13 -23.61 -0.97
CA ILE A 168 32.37 -22.18 -0.77
C ILE A 168 31.85 -21.73 0.59
N ALA A 169 30.60 -22.09 0.92
CA ALA A 169 30.01 -21.68 2.18
C ALA A 169 30.74 -22.30 3.38
N GLN A 170 31.10 -23.58 3.32
CA GLN A 170 31.81 -24.27 4.39
C GLN A 170 33.20 -23.68 4.64
N GLU A 171 33.95 -23.34 3.58
CA GLU A 171 35.27 -22.69 3.73
C GLU A 171 35.17 -21.26 4.27
N LEU A 172 34.08 -20.54 3.98
CA LEU A 172 33.86 -19.18 4.48
C LEU A 172 33.30 -19.14 5.91
N ARG A 173 32.94 -20.29 6.50
CA ARG A 173 32.46 -20.37 7.87
C ARG A 173 33.51 -19.82 8.86
N GLY A 174 33.04 -19.09 9.86
CA GLY A 174 33.86 -18.34 10.82
C GLY A 174 34.23 -16.93 10.35
N SER A 175 33.90 -16.57 9.10
CA SER A 175 34.23 -15.25 8.53
C SER A 175 33.00 -14.48 8.05
N TYR A 176 31.78 -14.99 8.21
CA TYR A 176 30.58 -14.36 7.64
C TYR A 176 30.34 -12.95 8.18
N ALA A 177 30.50 -12.74 9.49
CA ALA A 177 30.34 -11.42 10.08
C ALA A 177 31.37 -10.41 9.57
N ARG A 178 32.62 -10.86 9.37
CA ARG A 178 33.69 -10.03 8.78
C ARG A 178 33.40 -9.71 7.32
N LEU A 179 32.87 -10.68 6.57
CA LEU A 179 32.46 -10.50 5.18
C LEU A 179 31.28 -9.55 5.04
N ALA A 180 30.29 -9.62 5.94
CA ALA A 180 29.16 -8.70 5.96
C ALA A 180 29.60 -7.24 6.15
N CYS A 181 30.72 -7.00 6.84
CA CYS A 181 31.32 -5.67 6.99
C CYS A 181 32.12 -5.21 5.76
N SER A 182 32.28 -6.03 4.73
CA SER A 182 33.02 -5.65 3.52
C SER A 182 32.07 -5.21 2.40
N GLN A 183 32.45 -4.15 1.68
CA GLN A 183 31.70 -3.63 0.51
C GLN A 183 31.39 -4.73 -0.52
N TYR A 184 32.33 -5.64 -0.77
CA TYR A 184 32.15 -6.76 -1.70
C TYR A 184 31.74 -8.06 -1.00
N GLY A 185 32.19 -8.26 0.25
CA GLY A 185 31.89 -9.45 1.03
C GLY A 185 30.40 -9.56 1.40
N ARG A 186 29.70 -8.43 1.58
CA ARG A 186 28.26 -8.41 1.89
C ARG A 186 27.44 -9.21 0.88
N PHE A 187 27.74 -9.04 -0.41
CA PHE A 187 27.03 -9.72 -1.50
C PHE A 187 27.30 -11.22 -1.54
N ILE A 188 28.45 -11.66 -1.03
CA ILE A 188 28.79 -13.08 -0.91
C ILE A 188 27.96 -13.70 0.21
N VAL A 189 27.86 -13.04 1.37
CA VAL A 189 27.01 -13.52 2.47
C VAL A 189 25.54 -13.53 2.06
N SER A 190 25.05 -12.49 1.38
CA SER A 190 23.70 -12.45 0.81
C SER A 190 23.47 -13.64 -0.15
N LYS A 191 24.39 -13.92 -1.08
CA LYS A 191 24.28 -15.09 -1.97
C LYS A 191 24.29 -16.41 -1.21
N ILE A 192 25.07 -16.55 -0.15
CA ILE A 192 25.05 -17.74 0.72
C ILE A 192 23.69 -17.90 1.39
N LEU A 193 23.14 -16.82 1.96
CA LEU A 193 21.79 -16.84 2.56
C LEU A 193 20.72 -17.25 1.55
N ASN A 194 20.75 -16.70 0.34
CA ASN A 194 19.78 -17.03 -0.72
C ASN A 194 19.93 -18.46 -1.25
N LEU A 195 21.15 -18.87 -1.60
CA LEU A 195 21.43 -20.08 -2.40
C LEU A 195 21.85 -21.30 -1.57
N CYS A 196 22.17 -21.14 -0.27
CA CYS A 196 22.66 -22.21 0.60
C CYS A 196 21.78 -22.38 1.85
N PRO A 197 20.57 -22.96 1.75
CA PRO A 197 19.65 -23.10 2.89
C PRO A 197 20.26 -23.80 4.11
N ALA A 198 21.08 -24.83 3.88
CA ALA A 198 21.75 -25.60 4.94
C ALA A 198 22.73 -24.75 5.78
N GLN A 199 23.21 -23.62 5.25
CA GLN A 199 24.23 -22.79 5.89
C GLN A 199 23.65 -21.57 6.61
N ARG A 200 22.35 -21.26 6.40
CA ARG A 200 21.67 -20.10 7.03
C ARG A 200 21.78 -20.10 8.55
N ALA A 201 21.62 -21.26 9.18
CA ALA A 201 21.75 -21.40 10.63
C ALA A 201 23.17 -21.05 11.11
N GLY A 202 24.20 -21.44 10.35
CA GLY A 202 25.59 -21.09 10.63
C GLY A 202 25.86 -19.59 10.51
N VAL A 203 25.32 -18.95 9.47
CA VAL A 203 25.41 -17.49 9.29
C VAL A 203 24.75 -16.75 10.47
N LEU A 204 23.52 -17.14 10.84
CA LEU A 204 22.80 -16.54 11.97
C LEU A 204 23.56 -16.74 13.30
N GLN A 205 24.11 -17.92 13.52
CA GLN A 205 24.91 -18.23 14.71
C GLN A 205 26.18 -17.36 14.80
N GLU A 206 26.82 -17.05 13.66
CA GLU A 206 27.98 -16.14 13.63
C GLU A 206 27.59 -14.68 13.87
N PHE A 207 26.37 -14.27 13.51
CA PHE A 207 25.90 -12.90 13.79
C PHE A 207 25.54 -12.69 15.26
N GLN A 208 25.09 -13.74 15.96
CA GLN A 208 24.81 -13.70 17.39
C GLN A 208 26.04 -13.27 18.20
N GLY A 209 25.84 -12.38 19.17
CA GLY A 209 26.88 -11.75 19.98
C GLY A 209 27.50 -10.50 19.35
N GLN A 210 27.14 -10.14 18.12
CA GLN A 210 27.64 -8.95 17.44
C GLN A 210 26.58 -8.22 16.60
N VAL A 211 25.29 -8.53 16.74
CA VAL A 211 24.20 -7.89 15.99
C VAL A 211 24.22 -6.37 16.20
N ARG A 212 24.41 -5.87 17.43
CA ARG A 212 24.53 -4.42 17.68
C ARG A 212 25.67 -3.76 16.92
N LYS A 213 26.79 -4.47 16.74
CA LYS A 213 27.95 -3.98 15.99
C LYS A 213 27.66 -3.98 14.49
N LEU A 214 27.12 -5.08 13.97
CA LEU A 214 26.80 -5.24 12.56
C LEU A 214 25.72 -4.25 12.09
N MET A 215 24.68 -4.03 12.89
CA MET A 215 23.64 -3.03 12.57
C MET A 215 24.19 -1.60 12.50
N ARG A 216 25.27 -1.27 13.22
CA ARG A 216 25.91 0.06 13.13
C ARG A 216 26.86 0.20 11.92
N HIS A 217 27.04 -0.87 11.15
CA HIS A 217 27.89 -0.88 9.96
C HIS A 217 27.03 -0.75 8.70
N ARG A 218 27.33 0.25 7.87
CA ARG A 218 26.55 0.59 6.65
C ARG A 218 26.23 -0.64 5.80
N ASP A 219 27.23 -1.49 5.55
CA ASP A 219 27.08 -2.66 4.68
C ASP A 219 26.56 -3.90 5.41
N ALA A 220 26.88 -4.09 6.70
CA ALA A 220 26.52 -5.31 7.40
C ALA A 220 25.06 -5.26 7.88
N ALA A 221 24.53 -4.05 8.15
CA ALA A 221 23.13 -3.85 8.50
C ALA A 221 22.18 -4.42 7.44
N PHE A 222 22.52 -4.31 6.14
CA PHE A 222 21.71 -4.90 5.06
C PHE A 222 21.74 -6.43 5.08
N VAL A 223 22.89 -7.04 5.39
CA VAL A 223 23.02 -8.50 5.45
C VAL A 223 22.30 -9.06 6.68
N VAL A 224 22.40 -8.38 7.83
CA VAL A 224 21.65 -8.75 9.04
C VAL A 224 20.15 -8.61 8.82
N GLU A 225 19.71 -7.51 8.20
CA GLU A 225 18.32 -7.29 7.84
C GLU A 225 17.79 -8.37 6.89
N GLU A 226 18.55 -8.74 5.86
CA GLU A 226 18.18 -9.81 4.94
C GLU A 226 18.07 -11.16 5.67
N ALA A 227 19.03 -11.47 6.55
CA ALA A 227 18.98 -12.66 7.39
C ALA A 227 17.75 -12.66 8.32
N TYR A 228 17.42 -11.51 8.92
CA TYR A 228 16.31 -11.33 9.86
C TYR A 228 14.94 -11.41 9.19
N SER A 229 14.75 -10.69 8.07
CA SER A 229 13.45 -10.52 7.42
C SER A 229 13.07 -11.70 6.53
N GLN A 230 14.03 -12.27 5.78
CA GLN A 230 13.75 -13.28 4.75
C GLN A 230 13.99 -14.71 5.23
N PHE A 231 14.96 -14.92 6.13
CA PHE A 231 15.48 -16.27 6.43
C PHE A 231 15.29 -16.74 7.87
N ALA A 232 15.19 -15.81 8.83
CA ALA A 232 15.04 -16.16 10.24
C ALA A 232 13.60 -16.52 10.60
N ASN A 233 13.43 -17.63 11.32
CA ASN A 233 12.16 -17.98 11.96
C ASN A 233 11.91 -17.12 13.22
N ALA A 234 10.73 -17.25 13.84
CA ALA A 234 10.37 -16.45 15.01
C ALA A 234 11.39 -16.54 16.16
N ARG A 235 11.90 -17.75 16.46
CA ARG A 235 12.89 -17.96 17.53
C ARG A 235 14.24 -17.31 17.18
N GLN A 236 14.68 -17.44 15.94
CA GLN A 236 15.92 -16.83 15.45
C GLN A 236 15.83 -15.30 15.44
N ARG A 237 14.69 -14.73 15.02
CA ARG A 237 14.44 -13.28 15.09
C ARG A 237 14.53 -12.77 16.52
N ASN A 238 13.89 -13.45 17.47
CA ASN A 238 14.00 -13.10 18.89
C ASN A 238 15.45 -13.17 19.38
N SER A 239 16.19 -14.21 19.00
CA SER A 239 17.59 -14.38 19.38
C SER A 239 18.50 -13.26 18.83
N LEU A 240 18.26 -12.79 17.60
CA LEU A 240 18.96 -11.61 17.05
C LEU A 240 18.60 -10.31 17.79
N MET A 241 17.42 -10.25 18.39
CA MET A 241 16.92 -9.07 19.12
C MET A 241 17.43 -9.00 20.56
N GLU A 242 17.71 -10.14 21.19
CA GLU A 242 18.13 -10.25 22.61
C GLU A 242 19.31 -9.35 22.96
N GLU A 243 20.27 -9.23 22.05
CA GLU A 243 21.41 -8.34 22.24
C GLU A 243 20.98 -6.92 22.54
N PHE A 244 19.91 -6.38 21.91
CA PHE A 244 19.44 -5.01 22.14
C PHE A 244 18.82 -4.78 23.53
N TYR A 245 18.41 -5.84 24.22
CA TYR A 245 17.84 -5.75 25.57
C TYR A 245 18.94 -5.69 26.65
N GLY A 246 20.13 -6.21 26.36
CA GLY A 246 21.30 -6.19 27.26
C GLY A 246 22.29 -7.31 26.93
N ALA A 247 23.55 -7.15 27.33
CA ALA A 247 24.58 -8.15 27.04
C ALA A 247 24.30 -9.50 27.75
N GLU A 248 23.69 -9.45 28.93
CA GLU A 248 23.30 -10.61 29.71
C GLU A 248 22.26 -11.48 29.00
N PHE A 249 21.30 -10.88 28.27
CA PHE A 249 20.26 -11.62 27.56
C PHE A 249 20.81 -12.40 26.36
N ALA A 250 21.94 -11.95 25.80
CA ALA A 250 22.63 -12.66 24.72
C ALA A 250 23.56 -13.79 25.21
N LEU A 251 24.03 -13.73 26.47
CA LEU A 251 25.06 -14.64 27.00
C LEU A 251 24.48 -15.93 27.62
N PHE A 252 23.25 -15.90 28.14
CA PHE A 252 22.62 -17.08 28.76
C PHE A 252 21.86 -17.94 27.73
N LYS A 253 22.60 -18.79 27.02
CA LYS A 253 22.12 -19.55 25.84
C LYS A 253 21.02 -20.59 26.08
N ALA A 254 20.81 -21.05 27.32
CA ALA A 254 19.81 -22.08 27.61
C ALA A 254 18.37 -21.65 27.28
N ASP A 255 18.11 -20.33 27.28
CA ASP A 255 16.78 -19.73 27.10
C ASP A 255 16.67 -18.80 25.86
N SER A 256 17.63 -18.86 24.92
CA SER A 256 17.63 -17.94 23.76
C SER A 256 16.48 -18.19 22.77
N GLY A 257 15.94 -17.08 22.28
CA GLY A 257 14.85 -16.97 21.32
C GLY A 257 13.46 -16.77 21.94
N LYS A 258 13.38 -16.44 23.23
CA LYS A 258 12.12 -16.10 23.90
C LYS A 258 11.62 -14.71 23.47
N PRO A 259 10.30 -14.50 23.36
CA PRO A 259 9.78 -13.15 23.09
C PRO A 259 10.03 -12.24 24.29
N LEU A 260 10.20 -10.94 24.03
CA LEU A 260 10.47 -9.94 25.07
C LEU A 260 9.42 -9.93 26.19
N SER A 261 8.15 -10.19 25.86
CA SER A 261 7.07 -10.30 26.85
C SER A 261 7.32 -11.41 27.88
N SER A 262 7.81 -12.57 27.44
CA SER A 262 8.18 -13.68 28.35
C SER A 262 9.41 -13.33 29.19
N ILE A 263 10.43 -12.69 28.59
CA ILE A 263 11.63 -12.26 29.31
C ILE A 263 11.28 -11.29 30.45
N LEU A 264 10.38 -10.35 30.18
CA LEU A 264 9.90 -9.37 31.17
C LEU A 264 8.98 -9.98 32.21
N ALA A 265 8.16 -10.98 31.85
CA ALA A 265 7.34 -11.71 32.82
C ALA A 265 8.21 -12.49 33.82
N GLU A 266 9.31 -13.08 33.35
CA GLU A 266 10.29 -13.78 34.20
C GLU A 266 11.17 -12.79 35.00
N ASN A 267 11.44 -11.60 34.47
CA ASN A 267 12.35 -10.62 35.06
C ASN A 267 11.79 -9.18 35.07
N PRO A 268 10.71 -8.87 35.82
CA PRO A 268 10.08 -7.54 35.78
C PRO A 268 11.01 -6.40 36.19
N SER A 269 11.92 -6.65 37.15
CA SER A 269 12.88 -5.68 37.66
C SER A 269 13.89 -5.21 36.61
N LYS A 270 14.09 -5.96 35.53
CA LYS A 270 15.03 -5.62 34.44
C LYS A 270 14.44 -4.67 33.41
N LYS A 271 13.13 -4.35 33.46
CA LYS A 271 12.44 -3.49 32.49
C LYS A 271 13.16 -2.15 32.27
N SER A 272 13.59 -1.49 33.34
CA SER A 272 14.29 -0.19 33.27
C SER A 272 15.63 -0.29 32.54
N THR A 273 16.42 -1.32 32.86
CA THR A 273 17.70 -1.60 32.18
C THR A 273 17.51 -1.93 30.71
N ILE A 274 16.50 -2.74 30.39
CA ILE A 274 16.16 -3.10 29.00
C ILE A 274 15.79 -1.85 28.21
N LEU A 275 14.90 -1.00 28.75
CA LEU A 275 14.52 0.27 28.12
C LEU A 275 15.73 1.17 27.85
N LYS A 276 16.63 1.29 28.82
CA LYS A 276 17.88 2.06 28.67
C LYS A 276 18.74 1.51 27.52
N ASN A 277 18.97 0.20 27.51
CA ASN A 277 19.78 -0.49 26.49
C ASN A 277 19.19 -0.35 25.07
N MET A 278 17.86 -0.44 24.95
CA MET A 278 17.15 -0.24 23.70
C MET A 278 17.25 1.21 23.24
N LYS A 279 17.04 2.18 24.14
CA LYS A 279 17.16 3.62 23.85
C LYS A 279 18.52 3.98 23.28
N GLU A 280 19.60 3.55 23.94
CA GLU A 280 20.98 3.79 23.49
C GLU A 280 21.28 3.12 22.14
N SER A 281 20.71 1.93 21.90
CA SER A 281 20.88 1.22 20.62
C SER A 281 20.18 1.92 19.47
N ILE A 282 18.93 2.36 19.69
CA ILE A 282 18.13 3.10 18.71
C ILE A 282 18.81 4.44 18.39
N GLN A 283 19.21 5.19 19.42
CA GLN A 283 19.94 6.45 19.28
C GLN A 283 21.23 6.26 18.48
N SER A 284 22.08 5.31 18.88
CA SER A 284 23.36 5.06 18.22
C SER A 284 23.20 4.64 16.75
N PHE A 285 22.08 4.01 16.39
CA PHE A 285 21.80 3.66 15.01
C PHE A 285 21.41 4.89 14.18
N LEU A 286 20.52 5.73 14.71
CA LEU A 286 19.98 6.88 13.99
C LEU A 286 20.95 8.06 13.88
N GLU A 287 21.82 8.27 14.87
CA GLU A 287 22.84 9.35 14.85
C GLU A 287 23.92 9.12 13.77
N LYS A 288 24.20 7.87 13.42
CA LYS A 288 25.08 7.57 12.30
C LYS A 288 24.33 7.84 11.00
N SER A 289 24.48 9.07 10.48
CA SER A 289 23.76 9.65 9.33
C SER A 289 23.82 8.88 7.99
N ALA A 290 24.40 7.67 7.98
CA ALA A 290 24.47 6.77 6.83
C ALA A 290 23.41 5.65 6.88
N ALA A 291 22.65 5.50 7.96
CA ALA A 291 21.64 4.45 8.09
C ALA A 291 20.25 4.99 7.72
N ASN A 292 19.82 4.72 6.49
CA ASN A 292 18.41 4.84 6.13
C ASN A 292 17.64 3.83 7.00
N ILE A 293 16.76 4.29 7.89
CA ILE A 293 15.95 3.39 8.73
C ILE A 293 15.02 2.50 7.88
N GLY A 294 14.52 3.01 6.75
CA GLY A 294 13.50 2.37 5.91
C GLY A 294 13.74 0.90 5.57
N PRO A 295 14.92 0.48 5.10
CA PRO A 295 15.18 -0.93 4.78
C PRO A 295 15.23 -1.86 6.00
N HIS A 296 15.38 -1.37 7.24
CA HIS A 296 15.76 -2.22 8.39
C HIS A 296 14.57 -2.54 9.31
N THR A 297 13.78 -3.56 8.94
CA THR A 297 12.62 -4.03 9.74
C THR A 297 13.00 -4.54 11.12
N ILE A 298 14.23 -5.04 11.33
CA ILE A 298 14.75 -5.38 12.66
C ILE A 298 14.76 -4.17 13.59
N LEU A 299 15.09 -2.99 13.06
CA LEU A 299 15.06 -1.74 13.81
C LEU A 299 13.63 -1.25 14.03
N HIS A 300 12.75 -1.40 13.05
CA HIS A 300 11.33 -1.08 13.24
C HIS A 300 10.74 -1.90 14.39
N ARG A 301 11.09 -3.19 14.46
CA ARG A 301 10.70 -4.07 15.57
C ARG A 301 11.28 -3.59 16.90
N LEU A 302 12.55 -3.20 16.93
CA LEU A 302 13.21 -2.71 18.15
C LEU A 302 12.57 -1.44 18.70
N ILE A 303 12.26 -0.49 17.80
CA ILE A 303 11.57 0.75 18.17
C ILE A 303 10.15 0.46 18.63
N LEU A 304 9.44 -0.45 17.97
CA LEU A 304 8.10 -0.86 18.37
C LEU A 304 8.10 -1.47 19.78
N ASP A 305 9.00 -2.42 20.04
CA ASP A 305 9.15 -3.03 21.36
C ASP A 305 9.45 -1.94 22.41
N TYR A 306 10.30 -0.95 22.09
CA TYR A 306 10.61 0.16 23.02
C TYR A 306 9.35 0.98 23.33
N LEU A 307 8.60 1.41 22.30
CA LEU A 307 7.40 2.22 22.46
C LEU A 307 6.29 1.49 23.22
N LEU A 308 6.11 0.19 22.98
CA LEU A 308 5.11 -0.63 23.69
C LEU A 308 5.44 -0.81 25.18
N LEU A 309 6.71 -0.67 25.58
CA LEU A 309 7.12 -0.74 26.99
C LEU A 309 6.98 0.60 27.73
N LEU A 310 6.84 1.71 27.00
CA LEU A 310 6.61 3.01 27.60
C LEU A 310 5.20 3.05 28.21
N PRO A 311 5.04 3.57 29.43
CA PRO A 311 3.71 3.85 29.94
C PRO A 311 3.10 5.03 29.16
N PRO A 312 1.76 5.20 29.21
CA PRO A 312 1.09 6.35 28.60
C PRO A 312 1.74 7.66 29.09
N PRO A 313 1.98 8.64 28.20
CA PRO A 313 2.55 9.91 28.62
C PRO A 313 1.53 10.66 29.49
N PRO A 314 1.99 11.57 30.38
CA PRO A 314 1.07 12.38 31.17
C PRO A 314 0.18 13.24 30.25
N PRO A 315 -1.03 13.60 30.69
CA PRO A 315 -1.95 14.37 29.86
C PRO A 315 -1.35 15.70 29.41
N ASN A 316 -1.64 16.10 28.18
CA ASN A 316 -1.16 17.33 27.56
C ASN A 316 -1.54 18.63 28.31
N SER A 317 -2.32 18.56 29.40
CA SER A 317 -2.59 19.68 30.32
C SER A 317 -1.53 19.86 31.41
N ALA A 318 -0.78 18.80 31.76
CA ALA A 318 0.21 18.81 32.83
C ALA A 318 1.61 19.28 32.40
N VAL A 319 1.86 19.38 31.09
CA VAL A 319 3.19 19.71 30.52
C VAL A 319 3.54 21.20 30.66
N ALA A 320 2.58 22.06 31.04
CA ALA A 320 2.77 23.51 31.04
C ALA A 320 3.24 24.14 32.37
N THR A 321 3.37 23.40 33.49
CA THR A 321 3.51 24.09 34.80
C THR A 321 4.52 23.51 35.80
N THR A 322 5.27 22.45 35.54
CA THR A 322 6.18 21.92 36.56
C THR A 322 7.63 22.37 36.35
N LYS A 323 7.94 23.61 36.77
CA LYS A 323 9.19 23.83 37.49
C LYS A 323 9.01 23.23 38.88
N THR A 324 9.87 22.28 39.23
CA THR A 324 10.17 21.82 40.60
C THR A 324 8.97 21.47 41.51
N THR A 325 8.61 20.19 41.58
CA THR A 325 8.30 19.51 42.86
C THR A 325 8.16 17.99 42.66
N GLU A 326 8.41 17.27 43.75
CA GLU A 326 9.01 15.94 43.80
C GLU A 326 8.03 14.76 43.67
N VAL A 327 8.59 13.67 43.14
CA VAL A 327 8.41 12.25 43.50
C VAL A 327 7.02 11.82 43.99
N SER A 328 6.32 11.12 43.11
CA SER A 328 5.39 10.05 43.50
C SER A 328 5.92 8.74 42.94
N THR A 329 6.35 7.84 43.82
CA THR A 329 6.82 6.50 43.53
C THR A 329 5.63 5.59 43.21
N SER A 330 5.53 5.15 41.95
CA SER A 330 4.67 4.04 41.56
C SER A 330 5.45 2.71 41.60
N VAL A 331 4.70 1.64 41.80
CA VAL A 331 5.16 0.25 42.07
C VAL A 331 6.02 -0.35 40.94
N ASP A 332 6.09 0.30 39.76
CA ASP A 332 6.80 -0.18 38.57
C ASP A 332 8.20 0.47 38.34
N GLY A 333 8.68 1.29 39.28
CA GLY A 333 10.05 1.84 39.24
C GLY A 333 10.31 2.90 38.15
N VAL A 334 9.28 3.42 37.47
CA VAL A 334 9.38 4.53 36.49
C VAL A 334 8.54 5.70 36.97
N THR A 335 9.19 6.82 37.31
CA THR A 335 8.50 8.05 37.73
C THR A 335 7.86 8.76 36.52
N ALA A 336 6.78 9.51 36.74
CA ALA A 336 6.08 10.25 35.68
C ALA A 336 7.03 11.17 34.87
N THR A 337 8.03 11.77 35.53
CA THR A 337 9.06 12.60 34.90
C THR A 337 9.98 11.80 33.98
N ALA A 338 10.37 10.59 34.38
CA ALA A 338 11.19 9.69 33.56
C ALA A 338 10.42 9.19 32.32
N THR A 339 9.12 8.90 32.47
CA THR A 339 8.23 8.56 31.35
C THR A 339 8.17 9.68 30.31
N LEU A 340 7.89 10.91 30.75
CA LEU A 340 7.79 12.06 29.85
C LEU A 340 9.12 12.29 29.11
N SER A 341 10.25 12.17 29.83
CA SER A 341 11.59 12.29 29.23
C SER A 341 11.87 11.23 28.18
N ASN A 342 11.48 9.97 28.42
CA ASN A 342 11.69 8.87 27.47
C ASN A 342 10.81 8.96 26.23
N SER A 343 9.54 9.35 26.38
CA SER A 343 8.64 9.60 25.24
C SER A 343 9.11 10.80 24.42
N ALA A 344 9.37 11.94 25.06
CA ALA A 344 9.80 13.16 24.37
C ALA A 344 11.11 12.95 23.60
N PHE A 345 12.09 12.28 24.24
CA PHE A 345 13.35 11.93 23.58
C PHE A 345 13.12 11.07 22.32
N MET A 346 12.32 10.01 22.43
CA MET A 346 12.12 9.09 21.31
C MET A 346 11.31 9.74 20.18
N VAL A 347 10.33 10.56 20.50
CA VAL A 347 9.59 11.36 19.50
C VAL A 347 10.54 12.31 18.77
N ASP A 348 11.39 13.04 19.50
CA ASP A 348 12.34 13.99 18.91
C ASP A 348 13.31 13.29 17.95
N LEU A 349 13.80 12.12 18.35
CA LEU A 349 14.69 11.29 17.54
C LEU A 349 14.02 10.73 16.27
N LEU A 350 12.72 10.42 16.31
CA LEU A 350 12.03 9.71 15.22
C LEU A 350 11.28 10.61 14.24
N LYS A 351 10.82 11.81 14.66
CA LYS A 351 9.80 12.60 13.95
C LYS A 351 10.14 12.95 12.49
N ASP A 352 11.42 13.02 12.15
CA ASP A 352 11.89 13.31 10.79
C ASP A 352 12.14 12.06 9.93
N HIS A 353 11.96 10.87 10.49
CA HIS A 353 12.22 9.58 9.84
C HIS A 353 10.96 8.73 9.59
N LEU A 354 9.84 9.04 10.26
CA LEU A 354 8.63 8.20 10.26
C LEU A 354 8.05 7.91 8.87
N VAL A 355 8.17 8.87 7.94
CA VAL A 355 7.68 8.70 6.56
C VAL A 355 8.38 7.56 5.81
N HIS A 356 9.61 7.20 6.23
CA HIS A 356 10.39 6.14 5.60
C HIS A 356 10.02 4.74 6.08
N ILE A 357 9.23 4.59 7.14
CA ILE A 357 8.96 3.28 7.78
C ILE A 357 7.49 2.87 7.78
N LEU A 358 6.58 3.84 7.57
CA LEU A 358 5.12 3.66 7.67
C LEU A 358 4.51 2.61 6.71
N HIS A 359 5.29 2.14 5.73
CA HIS A 359 4.87 1.17 4.73
C HIS A 359 5.15 -0.28 5.17
N THR A 360 5.77 -0.49 6.32
CA THR A 360 6.02 -1.81 6.92
C THR A 360 5.06 -2.07 8.07
N ARG A 361 4.80 -3.35 8.40
CA ARG A 361 3.87 -3.74 9.47
C ARG A 361 4.27 -3.16 10.84
N GLU A 362 5.52 -3.34 11.23
CA GLU A 362 6.03 -2.82 12.50
C GLU A 362 6.23 -1.30 12.43
N GLY A 363 6.68 -0.78 11.28
CA GLY A 363 6.95 0.65 11.12
C GLY A 363 5.69 1.52 11.15
N SER A 364 4.56 1.07 10.59
CA SER A 364 3.29 1.79 10.75
C SER A 364 2.90 1.90 12.23
N ARG A 365 3.07 0.82 12.99
CA ARG A 365 2.80 0.77 14.41
C ARG A 365 3.70 1.72 15.21
N VAL A 366 4.98 1.79 14.84
CA VAL A 366 5.92 2.81 15.37
C VAL A 366 5.39 4.21 15.10
N VAL A 367 4.94 4.52 13.89
CA VAL A 367 4.41 5.84 13.53
C VAL A 367 3.17 6.18 14.35
N GLN A 368 2.23 5.24 14.48
CA GLN A 368 1.00 5.42 15.25
C GLN A 368 1.30 5.72 16.73
N LEU A 369 2.16 4.92 17.36
CA LEU A 369 2.57 5.14 18.75
C LEU A 369 3.33 6.46 18.90
N THR A 370 4.24 6.78 17.98
CA THR A 370 4.98 8.04 18.01
C THR A 370 4.04 9.25 17.93
N ILE A 371 2.99 9.19 17.09
CA ILE A 371 1.95 10.23 17.02
C ILE A 371 1.22 10.38 18.36
N LEU A 372 0.87 9.27 19.02
CA LEU A 372 0.20 9.32 20.33
C LEU A 372 1.09 9.92 21.41
N HIS A 373 2.36 9.53 21.45
CA HIS A 373 3.33 10.04 22.41
C HIS A 373 3.83 11.47 22.10
N ALA A 374 3.60 11.96 20.87
CA ALA A 374 4.00 13.30 20.46
C ALA A 374 3.07 14.40 21.02
N ASN A 375 3.67 15.54 21.35
CA ASN A 375 2.93 16.76 21.68
C ASN A 375 2.33 17.41 20.40
N PRO A 376 1.45 18.41 20.52
CA PRO A 376 0.81 19.04 19.35
C PRO A 376 1.78 19.65 18.32
N LYS A 377 2.94 20.17 18.77
CA LYS A 377 3.96 20.75 17.88
C LYS A 377 4.64 19.67 17.06
N ASP A 378 5.06 18.58 17.71
CA ASP A 378 5.73 17.46 17.05
C ASP A 378 4.76 16.69 16.14
N ARG A 379 3.49 16.53 16.52
CA ARG A 379 2.44 15.98 15.63
C ARG A 379 2.37 16.76 14.32
N LYS A 380 2.35 18.10 14.37
CA LYS A 380 2.37 18.93 13.15
C LYS A 380 3.62 18.72 12.31
N GLN A 381 4.80 18.59 12.94
CA GLN A 381 6.05 18.32 12.23
C GLN A 381 6.01 16.96 11.52
N ILE A 382 5.56 15.91 12.21
CA ILE A 382 5.37 14.58 11.62
C ILE A 382 4.43 14.66 10.42
N LEU A 383 3.25 15.28 10.57
CA LEU A 383 2.27 15.37 9.48
C LEU A 383 2.77 16.21 8.29
N ARG A 384 3.64 17.20 8.49
CA ARG A 384 4.27 17.94 7.38
C ARG A 384 5.14 17.05 6.50
N SER A 385 5.78 16.03 7.08
CA SER A 385 6.59 15.06 6.32
C SER A 385 5.75 14.19 5.37
N PHE A 386 4.44 14.07 5.62
CA PHE A 386 3.52 13.30 4.76
C PHE A 386 3.02 14.08 3.55
N LYS A 387 3.19 15.40 3.54
CA LYS A 387 2.68 16.28 2.49
C LYS A 387 3.21 15.87 1.11
N GLY A 388 2.33 15.77 0.12
CA GLY A 388 2.64 15.29 -1.23
C GLY A 388 2.78 13.77 -1.36
N LEU A 389 2.79 13.04 -0.24
CA LEU A 389 2.84 11.58 -0.18
C LEU A 389 1.53 10.98 0.32
N VAL A 390 0.55 11.77 0.77
CA VAL A 390 -0.72 11.28 1.34
C VAL A 390 -1.46 10.32 0.41
N PRO A 391 -1.60 10.58 -0.91
CA PRO A 391 -2.23 9.63 -1.82
C PRO A 391 -1.51 8.28 -1.89
N LYS A 392 -0.17 8.28 -1.76
CA LYS A 392 0.64 7.06 -1.75
C LYS A 392 0.45 6.31 -0.43
N ILE A 393 0.57 7.00 0.70
CA ILE A 393 0.38 6.45 2.05
C ILE A 393 -1.00 5.80 2.18
N ALA A 394 -2.05 6.45 1.65
CA ALA A 394 -3.40 5.94 1.71
C ALA A 394 -3.59 4.61 0.94
N ARG A 395 -2.83 4.37 -0.14
CA ARG A 395 -2.89 3.14 -0.93
C ARG A 395 -2.06 2.00 -0.36
N GLU A 396 -1.34 2.22 0.73
CA GLU A 396 -0.50 1.21 1.35
C GLU A 396 -1.28 0.39 2.40
N GLN A 397 -1.02 -0.92 2.43
CA GLN A 397 -1.63 -1.85 3.38
C GLN A 397 -1.45 -1.42 4.84
N PHE A 398 -0.32 -0.79 5.19
CA PHE A 398 -0.03 -0.34 6.55
C PHE A 398 -0.15 1.19 6.69
N GLY A 399 0.17 1.95 5.63
CA GLY A 399 0.10 3.41 5.62
C GLY A 399 -1.31 3.98 5.86
N HIS A 400 -2.36 3.36 5.33
CA HIS A 400 -3.74 3.84 5.55
C HIS A 400 -4.16 3.82 7.03
N VAL A 401 -3.63 2.87 7.81
CA VAL A 401 -3.90 2.75 9.26
C VAL A 401 -3.26 3.90 10.03
N VAL A 402 -2.09 4.39 9.57
CA VAL A 402 -1.48 5.62 10.09
C VAL A 402 -2.38 6.82 9.86
N LEU A 403 -2.98 6.96 8.66
CA LEU A 403 -3.91 8.05 8.37
C LEU A 403 -5.19 7.97 9.22
N ILE A 404 -5.72 6.77 9.47
CA ILE A 404 -6.82 6.57 10.43
C ILE A 404 -6.40 7.03 11.83
N THR A 405 -5.20 6.68 12.27
CA THR A 405 -4.67 7.09 13.58
C THR A 405 -4.48 8.61 13.66
N VAL A 406 -4.04 9.26 12.59
CA VAL A 406 -3.99 10.72 12.51
C VAL A 406 -5.38 11.33 12.75
N CYS A 407 -6.42 10.77 12.12
CA CYS A 407 -7.80 11.21 12.32
C CYS A 407 -8.34 10.92 13.73
N GLU A 408 -7.82 9.90 14.42
CA GLU A 408 -8.14 9.59 15.82
C GLU A 408 -7.36 10.42 16.84
N ALA A 409 -6.13 10.81 16.56
CA ALA A 409 -5.23 11.32 17.61
C ALA A 409 -4.97 12.83 17.56
N VAL A 410 -5.16 13.47 16.41
CA VAL A 410 -4.72 14.86 16.22
C VAL A 410 -5.89 15.82 16.43
N ASP A 411 -5.87 16.56 17.54
CA ASP A 411 -6.94 17.50 17.92
C ASP A 411 -7.04 18.74 17.01
N ASP A 412 -5.95 19.12 16.35
CA ASP A 412 -5.92 20.20 15.36
C ASP A 412 -6.49 19.72 14.03
N THR A 413 -7.82 19.62 13.99
CA THR A 413 -8.62 19.12 12.88
C THR A 413 -8.51 20.01 11.64
N VAL A 414 -8.33 21.32 11.81
CA VAL A 414 -8.09 22.26 10.70
C VAL A 414 -6.78 21.93 9.99
N PHE A 415 -5.71 21.65 10.76
CA PHE A 415 -4.44 21.25 10.19
C PHE A 415 -4.52 19.91 9.46
N VAL A 416 -5.22 18.92 10.03
CA VAL A 416 -5.45 17.61 9.41
C VAL A 416 -6.26 17.74 8.12
N ALA A 417 -7.36 18.48 8.14
CA ALA A 417 -8.20 18.70 6.96
C ALA A 417 -7.38 19.36 5.82
N LYS A 418 -6.62 20.40 6.14
CA LYS A 418 -5.84 21.16 5.15
C LYS A 418 -4.67 20.40 4.55
N ASN A 419 -3.93 19.60 5.34
CA ASN A 419 -2.68 18.98 4.89
C ASN A 419 -2.80 17.48 4.59
N ILE A 420 -3.83 16.81 5.09
CA ILE A 420 -4.02 15.38 4.90
C ILE A 420 -5.28 15.13 4.05
N LEU A 421 -6.45 15.58 4.51
CA LEU A 421 -7.71 15.21 3.85
C LEU A 421 -7.90 15.89 2.48
N SER A 422 -7.41 17.12 2.31
CA SER A 422 -7.43 17.81 1.01
C SER A 422 -6.66 17.05 -0.08
N GLU A 423 -5.55 16.39 0.27
CA GLU A 423 -4.75 15.61 -0.68
C GLU A 423 -5.44 14.31 -1.12
N LEU A 424 -6.37 13.79 -0.30
CA LEU A 424 -7.15 12.59 -0.66
C LEU A 424 -8.13 12.83 -1.81
N VAL A 425 -8.41 14.09 -2.15
CA VAL A 425 -9.27 14.46 -3.29
C VAL A 425 -8.56 15.32 -4.35
N ALA A 426 -7.37 15.86 -4.05
CA ALA A 426 -6.63 16.74 -4.95
C ALA A 426 -5.84 16.01 -6.07
N THR A 427 -6.01 14.69 -6.26
CA THR A 427 -5.27 13.95 -7.29
C THR A 427 -5.73 14.33 -8.70
N ALA A 428 -4.99 15.22 -9.36
CA ALA A 428 -5.35 15.88 -10.62
C ALA A 428 -5.77 14.97 -11.78
N ALA A 429 -5.34 13.70 -11.81
CA ALA A 429 -5.69 12.76 -12.89
C ALA A 429 -6.98 11.97 -12.65
N ALA A 430 -7.36 11.71 -11.39
CA ALA A 430 -8.55 10.90 -11.05
C ALA A 430 -8.94 11.04 -9.55
N PRO A 431 -9.61 12.14 -9.14
CA PRO A 431 -10.06 12.37 -7.76
C PRO A 431 -10.84 11.20 -7.13
N GLY A 432 -11.61 10.44 -7.92
CA GLY A 432 -12.35 9.26 -7.44
C GLY A 432 -11.53 7.98 -7.25
N ALA A 433 -10.25 7.95 -7.68
CA ALA A 433 -9.45 6.73 -7.66
C ALA A 433 -9.17 6.21 -6.24
N LEU A 434 -8.90 7.12 -5.29
CA LEU A 434 -8.63 6.73 -3.89
C LEU A 434 -9.87 6.16 -3.19
N MET A 435 -11.07 6.62 -3.54
CA MET A 435 -12.32 6.07 -2.99
C MET A 435 -12.59 4.64 -3.48
N ARG A 436 -12.00 4.24 -4.61
CA ARG A 436 -12.12 2.87 -5.17
C ARG A 436 -11.01 1.93 -4.72
N ASP A 437 -9.90 2.47 -4.22
CA ASP A 437 -8.76 1.68 -3.78
C ASP A 437 -9.10 0.86 -2.51
N GLN A 438 -8.56 -0.36 -2.42
CA GLN A 438 -8.87 -1.32 -1.35
C GLN A 438 -8.40 -0.88 0.05
N TRP A 439 -7.41 0.01 0.12
CA TRP A 439 -6.83 0.54 1.36
C TRP A 439 -7.26 1.99 1.58
N ALA A 440 -7.16 2.85 0.57
CA ALA A 440 -7.44 4.27 0.74
C ALA A 440 -8.91 4.54 1.07
N SER A 441 -9.85 3.77 0.48
CA SER A 441 -11.28 3.83 0.82
C SER A 441 -11.57 3.66 2.31
N ARG A 442 -10.74 2.90 3.04
CA ARG A 442 -10.90 2.65 4.48
C ARG A 442 -10.70 3.89 5.32
N VAL A 443 -9.92 4.88 4.84
CA VAL A 443 -9.74 6.17 5.52
C VAL A 443 -11.04 6.99 5.45
N PHE A 444 -11.68 7.04 4.29
CA PHE A 444 -12.99 7.69 4.12
C PHE A 444 -14.07 6.99 4.95
N LEU A 445 -14.15 5.66 4.87
CA LEU A 445 -15.12 4.87 5.62
C LEU A 445 -14.92 4.96 7.13
N TYR A 446 -13.67 5.12 7.59
CA TYR A 446 -13.39 5.42 8.99
C TYR A 446 -13.94 6.79 9.40
N LEU A 447 -13.73 7.83 8.59
CA LEU A 447 -14.24 9.18 8.89
C LEU A 447 -15.78 9.22 8.88
N LEU A 448 -16.43 8.48 7.98
CA LEU A 448 -17.89 8.49 7.82
C LEU A 448 -18.61 7.57 8.81
N SER A 449 -18.02 6.42 9.14
CA SER A 449 -18.69 5.35 9.90
C SER A 449 -17.93 4.90 11.15
N GLY A 450 -16.80 5.50 11.47
CA GLY A 450 -15.95 5.14 12.61
C GLY A 450 -15.31 3.75 12.48
N ARG A 451 -15.07 3.11 13.63
CA ARG A 451 -14.50 1.75 13.76
C ARG A 451 -15.51 0.64 13.39
N ASN A 452 -16.18 0.77 12.24
CA ASN A 452 -17.21 -0.16 11.80
C ASN A 452 -16.62 -1.46 11.26
N LYS A 453 -16.98 -2.60 11.87
CA LYS A 453 -16.55 -3.96 11.49
C LYS A 453 -16.93 -4.36 10.06
N ARG A 454 -17.89 -3.68 9.44
CA ARG A 454 -18.26 -3.86 8.03
C ARG A 454 -17.15 -3.40 7.09
N TYR A 455 -16.45 -2.32 7.46
CA TYR A 455 -15.49 -1.64 6.59
C TYR A 455 -14.05 -1.88 7.03
N GLN A 456 -13.78 -1.92 8.34
CA GLN A 456 -12.45 -2.13 8.89
C GLN A 456 -12.17 -3.63 9.14
N SER A 457 -10.95 -4.08 8.84
CA SER A 457 -10.53 -5.45 9.11
C SER A 457 -10.35 -5.68 10.61
N ALA A 458 -10.51 -6.94 11.06
CA ALA A 458 -10.36 -7.31 12.47
C ALA A 458 -9.00 -6.87 13.05
N TYR A 459 -7.92 -7.14 12.32
CA TYR A 459 -6.57 -6.73 12.71
C TYR A 459 -6.43 -5.22 12.94
N VAL A 460 -7.01 -4.38 12.07
CA VAL A 460 -6.95 -2.91 12.24
C VAL A 460 -7.73 -2.50 13.49
N LEU A 461 -8.88 -3.10 13.75
CA LEU A 461 -9.69 -2.79 14.94
C LEU A 461 -9.00 -3.21 16.23
N GLU A 462 -8.34 -4.38 16.24
CA GLU A 462 -7.53 -4.86 17.37
C GLU A 462 -6.35 -3.90 17.62
N GLU A 463 -5.62 -3.54 16.58
CA GLU A 463 -4.54 -2.55 16.64
C GLU A 463 -5.02 -1.22 17.27
N LEU A 464 -6.11 -0.66 16.75
CA LEU A 464 -6.62 0.62 17.19
C LEU A 464 -7.15 0.54 18.64
N ALA A 465 -7.70 -0.60 19.06
CA ALA A 465 -8.18 -0.85 20.41
C ALA A 465 -7.04 -0.91 21.45
N GLU A 466 -5.93 -1.57 21.13
CA GLU A 466 -4.73 -1.63 21.99
C GLU A 466 -4.19 -0.22 22.33
N MET A 467 -4.45 0.76 21.46
CA MET A 467 -3.96 2.13 21.62
C MET A 467 -4.94 3.05 22.38
N ASP A 468 -6.16 2.59 22.69
CA ASP A 468 -7.21 3.42 23.29
C ASP A 468 -6.79 4.01 24.64
N ALA A 469 -6.07 3.24 25.45
CA ALA A 469 -5.58 3.69 26.76
C ALA A 469 -4.65 4.90 26.63
N VAL A 470 -3.74 4.88 25.64
CA VAL A 470 -2.81 5.99 25.38
C VAL A 470 -3.56 7.16 24.74
N ARG A 471 -4.47 6.90 23.79
CA ARG A 471 -5.25 7.96 23.12
C ARG A 471 -6.09 8.78 24.10
N LYS A 472 -6.79 8.12 25.03
CA LYS A 472 -7.65 8.78 26.04
C LYS A 472 -6.93 9.83 26.88
N VAL A 473 -5.62 9.69 27.08
CA VAL A 473 -4.80 10.64 27.86
C VAL A 473 -4.15 11.71 26.96
N THR A 474 -3.92 11.39 25.68
CA THR A 474 -3.10 12.19 24.76
C THR A 474 -3.90 13.02 23.76
N SER A 475 -5.19 12.74 23.58
CA SER A 475 -6.14 13.55 22.83
C SER A 475 -7.18 14.12 23.79
N LYS A 476 -7.40 15.45 23.71
CA LYS A 476 -8.34 16.16 24.59
C LYS A 476 -9.74 16.23 24.00
N LYS A 477 -9.86 16.16 22.67
CA LYS A 477 -11.13 16.27 21.97
C LYS A 477 -11.87 14.93 22.02
N ASP A 478 -13.19 14.97 22.16
CA ASP A 478 -14.02 13.78 22.04
C ASP A 478 -13.92 13.15 20.63
N ASP A 479 -14.01 11.82 20.55
CA ASP A 479 -13.82 11.07 19.30
C ASP A 479 -14.92 11.36 18.27
N ALA A 480 -16.17 11.56 18.70
CA ALA A 480 -17.27 11.90 17.80
C ALA A 480 -17.17 13.37 17.33
N VAL A 481 -16.84 14.29 18.24
CA VAL A 481 -16.62 15.71 17.91
C VAL A 481 -15.48 15.88 16.90
N ARG A 482 -14.32 15.27 17.15
CA ARG A 482 -13.16 15.34 16.25
C ARG A 482 -13.48 14.82 14.86
N ARG A 483 -14.16 13.68 14.78
CA ARG A 483 -14.59 13.09 13.50
C ARG A 483 -15.62 13.96 12.78
N GLY A 484 -16.59 14.51 13.52
CA GLY A 484 -17.58 15.45 12.99
C GLY A 484 -16.94 16.69 12.37
N GLU A 485 -15.99 17.32 13.05
CA GLU A 485 -15.25 18.48 12.52
C GLU A 485 -14.48 18.14 11.23
N LEU A 486 -13.82 16.98 11.17
CA LEU A 486 -13.07 16.54 9.98
C LEU A 486 -13.99 16.30 8.78
N VAL A 487 -15.14 15.64 9.02
CA VAL A 487 -16.17 15.40 8.00
C VAL A 487 -16.81 16.71 7.55
N ALA A 488 -17.10 17.64 8.46
CA ALA A 488 -17.64 18.96 8.10
C ALA A 488 -16.65 19.75 7.23
N ALA A 489 -15.35 19.69 7.52
CA ALA A 489 -14.33 20.42 6.77
C ALA A 489 -14.05 19.87 5.37
N SER A 490 -14.24 18.56 5.14
CA SER A 490 -13.82 17.89 3.89
C SER A 490 -14.97 17.26 3.10
N GLY A 491 -16.13 17.07 3.73
CA GLY A 491 -17.24 16.29 3.20
C GLY A 491 -17.85 16.86 1.93
N GLY A 492 -17.97 18.20 1.82
CA GLY A 492 -18.47 18.84 0.60
C GLY A 492 -17.62 18.50 -0.63
N ALA A 493 -16.30 18.48 -0.49
CA ALA A 493 -15.39 18.08 -1.57
C ALA A 493 -15.53 16.58 -1.92
N TRP A 494 -15.84 15.73 -0.93
CA TRP A 494 -16.11 14.32 -1.18
C TRP A 494 -17.42 14.12 -1.93
N VAL A 495 -18.46 14.90 -1.61
CA VAL A 495 -19.73 14.90 -2.35
C VAL A 495 -19.51 15.31 -3.81
N ASP A 496 -18.75 16.38 -4.05
CA ASP A 496 -18.44 16.82 -5.42
C ASP A 496 -17.69 15.73 -6.21
N VAL A 497 -16.70 15.07 -5.62
CA VAL A 497 -15.98 13.95 -6.24
C VAL A 497 -16.91 12.75 -6.47
N CYS A 498 -17.78 12.43 -5.50
CA CYS A 498 -18.75 11.36 -5.63
C CYS A 498 -19.76 11.63 -6.74
N ALA A 499 -20.22 12.87 -6.90
CA ALA A 499 -21.10 13.27 -7.99
C ALA A 499 -20.39 13.17 -9.35
N GLN A 500 -19.16 13.71 -9.44
CA GLN A 500 -18.37 13.70 -10.68
C GLN A 500 -18.04 12.26 -11.16
N PHE A 501 -17.70 11.36 -10.24
CA PHE A 501 -17.28 9.99 -10.55
C PHE A 501 -18.33 8.93 -10.18
N CYS A 502 -19.62 9.33 -10.07
CA CYS A 502 -20.71 8.47 -9.60
C CYS A 502 -20.76 7.13 -10.35
N GLY A 503 -20.71 7.16 -11.69
CA GLY A 503 -20.78 5.95 -12.53
C GLY A 503 -19.62 4.98 -12.29
N GLU A 504 -18.41 5.46 -12.01
CA GLU A 504 -17.26 4.60 -11.68
C GLU A 504 -17.34 4.06 -10.24
N LEU A 505 -17.79 4.89 -9.32
CA LEU A 505 -17.86 4.56 -7.89
C LEU A 505 -18.95 3.53 -7.61
N ILE A 506 -20.15 3.70 -8.18
CA ILE A 506 -21.30 2.84 -7.93
C ILE A 506 -21.01 1.37 -8.32
N ARG A 507 -20.20 1.15 -9.36
CA ARG A 507 -19.77 -0.16 -9.86
C ARG A 507 -18.59 -0.76 -9.08
N SER A 508 -17.89 0.03 -8.26
CA SER A 508 -16.79 -0.44 -7.44
C SER A 508 -17.30 -0.94 -6.08
N ARG A 509 -16.74 -2.04 -5.57
CA ARG A 509 -17.06 -2.52 -4.22
C ARG A 509 -16.70 -1.48 -3.16
N SER A 510 -15.47 -0.97 -3.18
CA SER A 510 -15.01 0.03 -2.22
C SER A 510 -15.62 1.40 -2.51
N GLY A 511 -15.68 1.79 -3.79
CA GLY A 511 -16.27 3.07 -4.21
C GLY A 511 -17.74 3.17 -3.84
N GLY A 512 -18.52 2.11 -4.03
CA GLY A 512 -19.94 2.07 -3.69
C GLY A 512 -20.18 2.14 -2.18
N GLN A 513 -19.31 1.54 -1.37
CA GLN A 513 -19.37 1.70 0.09
C GLN A 513 -19.13 3.16 0.50
N VAL A 514 -18.10 3.80 -0.06
CA VAL A 514 -17.83 5.23 0.20
C VAL A 514 -19.00 6.09 -0.25
N LEU A 515 -19.53 5.85 -1.45
CA LEU A 515 -20.69 6.56 -2.01
C LEU A 515 -21.91 6.50 -1.09
N VAL A 516 -22.25 5.31 -0.59
CA VAL A 516 -23.36 5.09 0.34
C VAL A 516 -23.14 5.84 1.65
N GLU A 517 -21.93 5.77 2.22
CA GLU A 517 -21.64 6.40 3.51
C GLU A 517 -21.51 7.93 3.40
N VAL A 518 -21.03 8.47 2.27
CA VAL A 518 -21.04 9.92 1.97
C VAL A 518 -22.48 10.42 1.89
N LEU A 519 -23.36 9.71 1.16
CA LEU A 519 -24.77 10.05 1.08
C LEU A 519 -25.42 10.03 2.47
N LYS A 520 -25.16 8.98 3.27
CA LYS A 520 -25.73 8.87 4.62
C LYS A 520 -25.18 9.91 5.58
N ALA A 521 -23.91 10.30 5.45
CA ALA A 521 -23.36 11.36 6.29
C ALA A 521 -24.01 12.72 6.01
N GLY A 522 -24.56 12.93 4.80
CA GLY A 522 -25.23 14.19 4.44
C GLY A 522 -24.30 15.40 4.51
N CYS A 523 -23.01 15.20 4.27
CA CYS A 523 -22.01 16.24 4.45
C CYS A 523 -22.00 17.22 3.27
N GLY A 524 -22.55 18.43 3.48
CA GLY A 524 -22.68 19.45 2.43
C GLY A 524 -23.94 19.27 1.57
N ASP A 525 -23.96 19.88 0.38
CA ASP A 525 -25.10 19.80 -0.53
C ASP A 525 -25.06 18.51 -1.38
N VAL A 526 -25.83 17.51 -0.96
CA VAL A 526 -25.94 16.21 -1.65
C VAL A 526 -26.74 16.27 -2.96
N THR A 527 -27.35 17.40 -3.32
CA THR A 527 -28.24 17.51 -4.51
C THR A 527 -27.53 17.08 -5.79
N LYS A 528 -26.30 17.56 -6.02
CA LYS A 528 -25.50 17.15 -7.19
C LYS A 528 -25.24 15.65 -7.24
N LEU A 529 -25.04 15.03 -6.08
CA LEU A 529 -24.82 13.59 -5.98
C LEU A 529 -26.12 12.83 -6.23
N VAL A 530 -27.25 13.29 -5.70
CA VAL A 530 -28.58 12.73 -5.99
C VAL A 530 -28.86 12.78 -7.49
N ASP A 531 -28.60 13.91 -8.13
CA ASP A 531 -28.79 14.09 -9.58
C ASP A 531 -27.85 13.19 -10.38
N ALA A 532 -26.59 13.06 -9.97
CA ALA A 532 -25.63 12.16 -10.62
C ALA A 532 -26.05 10.68 -10.49
N VAL A 533 -26.61 10.27 -9.35
CA VAL A 533 -27.15 8.91 -9.16
C VAL A 533 -28.37 8.68 -10.05
N ALA A 534 -29.27 9.66 -10.16
CA ALA A 534 -30.43 9.59 -11.05
C ALA A 534 -30.01 9.50 -12.54
N ALA A 535 -29.01 10.28 -12.93
CA ALA A 535 -28.49 10.29 -14.29
C ALA A 535 -27.92 8.93 -14.72
N VAL A 536 -27.12 8.27 -13.87
CA VAL A 536 -26.51 6.97 -14.21
C VAL A 536 -27.49 5.79 -14.24
N VAL A 537 -28.72 5.99 -13.77
CA VAL A 537 -29.81 5.00 -13.77
C VAL A 537 -30.84 5.26 -14.87
N SER A 538 -30.79 6.44 -15.51
CA SER A 538 -31.70 6.83 -16.59
C SER A 538 -31.45 6.05 -17.89
N GLY A 539 -32.48 5.98 -18.74
CA GLY A 539 -32.38 5.39 -20.09
C GLY A 539 -32.70 3.90 -20.17
N THR A 540 -32.55 3.35 -21.38
CA THR A 540 -32.69 1.93 -21.70
C THR A 540 -31.34 1.28 -21.95
N MET A 541 -31.34 -0.04 -22.11
CA MET A 541 -30.16 -0.79 -22.49
C MET A 541 -29.58 -0.32 -23.85
N GLU A 542 -30.44 0.07 -24.79
CA GLU A 542 -30.05 0.56 -26.11
C GLU A 542 -29.50 1.99 -26.08
N SER A 543 -30.07 2.89 -25.26
CA SER A 543 -29.49 4.24 -25.11
C SER A 543 -28.09 4.18 -24.50
N TYR A 544 -27.84 3.23 -23.60
CA TYR A 544 -26.49 3.01 -23.09
C TYR A 544 -25.50 2.59 -24.19
N LYS A 545 -25.94 1.75 -25.14
CA LYS A 545 -25.11 1.36 -26.29
C LYS A 545 -24.73 2.58 -27.12
N SER A 546 -25.70 3.43 -27.47
CA SER A 546 -25.42 4.62 -28.28
C SER A 546 -24.47 5.57 -27.54
N ASP A 547 -24.72 5.83 -26.27
CA ASP A 547 -23.89 6.74 -25.48
C ASP A 547 -22.46 6.21 -25.31
N ALA A 548 -22.30 4.90 -25.10
CA ALA A 548 -20.98 4.27 -25.00
C ALA A 548 -20.19 4.35 -26.32
N ILE A 549 -20.87 4.18 -27.46
CA ILE A 549 -20.27 4.32 -28.79
C ILE A 549 -19.87 5.77 -29.05
N ASP A 550 -20.72 6.74 -28.71
CA ASP A 550 -20.45 8.17 -28.90
C ASP A 550 -19.28 8.64 -28.02
N VAL A 551 -19.21 8.17 -26.77
CA VAL A 551 -18.07 8.43 -25.88
C VAL A 551 -16.79 7.81 -26.43
N ALA A 552 -16.83 6.55 -26.88
CA ALA A 552 -15.67 5.89 -27.50
C ALA A 552 -15.20 6.64 -28.76
N ALA A 553 -16.13 7.10 -29.59
CA ALA A 553 -15.84 7.90 -30.79
C ALA A 553 -15.25 9.27 -30.44
N SER A 554 -15.75 9.94 -29.39
CA SER A 554 -15.24 11.22 -28.89
C SER A 554 -13.82 11.11 -28.33
N VAL A 555 -13.54 10.05 -27.55
CA VAL A 555 -12.19 9.74 -27.04
C VAL A 555 -11.24 9.46 -28.20
N ALA A 556 -11.68 8.69 -29.20
CA ALA A 556 -10.88 8.42 -30.41
C ALA A 556 -10.63 9.69 -31.25
N ALA A 557 -11.59 10.63 -31.31
CA ALA A 557 -11.44 11.91 -31.99
C ALA A 557 -10.49 12.87 -31.24
N ALA A 558 -10.58 12.92 -29.90
CA ALA A 558 -9.66 13.68 -29.06
C ALA A 558 -8.22 13.16 -29.18
N ALA A 559 -8.04 11.84 -29.31
CA ALA A 559 -6.74 11.22 -29.58
C ALA A 559 -6.16 11.59 -30.97
N LYS A 560 -7.01 11.81 -31.98
CA LYS A 560 -6.61 12.25 -33.34
C LYS A 560 -6.23 13.74 -33.41
N GLY A 561 -6.71 14.56 -32.47
CA GLY A 561 -6.45 16.01 -32.42
C GLY A 561 -5.12 16.44 -31.81
N VAL A 562 -4.30 15.50 -31.33
CA VAL A 562 -3.00 15.80 -30.71
C VAL A 562 -1.90 15.84 -31.80
N PRO A 563 -1.25 16.99 -32.07
CA PRO A 563 -0.17 17.07 -33.05
C PRO A 563 0.93 16.03 -32.75
N PHE A 564 1.45 15.37 -33.79
CA PHE A 564 2.41 14.26 -33.70
C PHE A 564 3.58 14.51 -32.74
N ASN A 565 4.09 15.75 -32.69
CA ASN A 565 5.21 16.13 -31.80
C ASN A 565 4.81 16.29 -30.34
N SER A 566 3.57 16.67 -30.03
CA SER A 566 3.04 16.69 -28.66
C SER A 566 2.62 15.30 -28.18
N ALA A 567 2.09 14.45 -29.07
CA ALA A 567 1.79 13.05 -28.75
C ALA A 567 3.06 12.27 -28.43
N LYS A 568 4.16 12.52 -29.16
CA LYS A 568 5.48 11.95 -28.88
C LYS A 568 6.05 12.43 -27.53
N LYS A 569 5.86 13.72 -27.20
CA LYS A 569 6.28 14.29 -25.91
C LYS A 569 5.47 13.76 -24.72
N LEU A 570 4.15 13.57 -24.88
CA LEU A 570 3.31 12.89 -23.88
C LEU A 570 3.62 11.38 -23.76
N ALA A 571 4.02 10.73 -24.85
CA ALA A 571 4.46 9.34 -24.84
C ALA A 571 5.84 9.15 -24.18
N ASP A 572 6.71 10.15 -24.25
CA ASP A 572 8.02 10.16 -23.58
C ASP A 572 7.89 10.44 -22.06
N ASP A 573 6.89 11.23 -21.64
CA ASP A 573 6.62 11.55 -20.23
C ASP A 573 5.80 10.45 -19.50
N ALA A 574 4.99 9.68 -20.22
CA ALA A 574 4.29 8.51 -19.73
C ALA A 574 4.92 7.23 -20.29
N LYS A 575 5.90 6.66 -19.59
CA LYS A 575 6.62 5.41 -19.91
C LYS A 575 5.70 4.15 -19.99
N THR A 576 4.78 4.11 -20.94
CA THR A 576 4.15 2.87 -21.39
C THR A 576 3.74 3.03 -22.84
N GLU A 577 4.56 2.49 -23.74
CA GLU A 577 4.24 2.18 -25.14
C GLU A 577 2.89 1.44 -25.29
N LYS A 578 2.49 0.73 -24.23
CA LYS A 578 1.18 0.06 -24.06
C LYS A 578 -0.04 0.99 -24.18
N VAL A 579 0.03 2.24 -23.69
CA VAL A 579 -1.10 3.18 -23.75
C VAL A 579 -1.27 3.76 -25.15
N ALA A 580 -0.16 4.06 -25.83
CA ALA A 580 -0.19 4.48 -27.23
C ALA A 580 -0.69 3.35 -28.14
N LYS A 581 -0.27 2.10 -27.87
CA LYS A 581 -0.74 0.90 -28.59
C LYS A 581 -2.21 0.59 -28.30
N ALA A 582 -2.71 0.83 -27.08
CA ALA A 582 -4.12 0.69 -26.72
C ALA A 582 -5.02 1.75 -27.38
N LEU A 583 -4.56 3.01 -27.47
CA LEU A 583 -5.25 4.08 -28.19
C LEU A 583 -5.28 3.86 -29.71
N LEU A 584 -4.24 3.23 -30.28
CA LEU A 584 -4.18 2.81 -31.68
C LEU A 584 -5.02 1.55 -31.96
N ALA A 585 -5.07 0.59 -31.04
CA ALA A 585 -5.92 -0.62 -31.16
C ALA A 585 -7.42 -0.29 -31.04
N ALA A 586 -7.79 0.68 -30.19
CA ALA A 586 -9.18 1.17 -30.09
C ALA A 586 -9.73 1.81 -31.38
N LYS A 587 -8.88 2.05 -32.38
CA LYS A 587 -9.27 2.54 -33.70
C LYS A 587 -9.79 1.42 -34.62
N ASP A 588 -9.30 0.20 -34.43
CA ASP A 588 -9.54 -0.94 -35.34
C ASP A 588 -10.48 -2.00 -34.72
N ASP A 589 -10.61 -2.06 -33.39
CA ASP A 589 -11.57 -2.90 -32.67
C ASP A 589 -12.53 -2.03 -31.83
N LEU A 590 -13.57 -1.46 -32.47
CA LEU A 590 -14.77 -1.01 -31.74
C LEU A 590 -15.61 -2.26 -31.43
N ASP A 591 -15.15 -3.06 -30.45
CA ASP A 591 -16.00 -4.11 -29.88
C ASP A 591 -17.33 -3.50 -29.43
N GLU A 592 -18.44 -4.20 -29.64
CA GLU A 592 -19.74 -3.77 -29.10
C GLU A 592 -19.59 -3.50 -27.59
N PRO A 593 -20.12 -2.37 -27.07
CA PRO A 593 -19.93 -2.02 -25.67
C PRO A 593 -20.43 -3.13 -24.74
N ASP A 594 -19.63 -3.48 -23.73
CA ASP A 594 -20.00 -4.50 -22.74
C ASP A 594 -21.26 -4.07 -21.98
N MET A 595 -22.37 -4.72 -22.32
CA MET A 595 -23.71 -4.45 -21.79
C MET A 595 -23.85 -4.74 -20.30
N THR A 596 -22.92 -5.53 -19.73
CA THR A 596 -22.92 -5.79 -18.28
C THR A 596 -22.45 -4.61 -17.44
N GLN A 597 -21.99 -3.53 -18.09
CA GLN A 597 -21.55 -2.29 -17.44
C GLN A 597 -22.69 -1.30 -17.16
N HIS A 598 -23.90 -1.51 -17.68
CA HIS A 598 -25.05 -0.67 -17.30
C HIS A 598 -25.33 -0.81 -15.79
N VAL A 599 -25.62 0.29 -15.08
CA VAL A 599 -25.77 0.30 -13.61
C VAL A 599 -26.84 -0.67 -13.11
N LEU A 600 -27.93 -0.81 -13.86
CA LEU A 600 -29.03 -1.73 -13.53
C LEU A 600 -28.71 -3.21 -13.84
N VAL A 601 -27.69 -3.48 -14.65
CA VAL A 601 -27.29 -4.86 -15.01
C VAL A 601 -26.08 -5.30 -14.19
N ASN A 602 -25.21 -4.35 -13.83
CA ASN A 602 -24.04 -4.59 -13.00
C ASN A 602 -24.45 -4.98 -11.58
N ARG A 603 -24.01 -6.16 -11.14
CA ARG A 603 -24.34 -6.71 -9.82
C ARG A 603 -23.90 -5.82 -8.65
N GLN A 604 -22.71 -5.23 -8.75
CA GLN A 604 -22.19 -4.37 -7.68
C GLN A 604 -23.00 -3.08 -7.62
N ALA A 605 -23.27 -2.47 -8.78
CA ALA A 605 -23.99 -1.21 -8.86
C ALA A 605 -25.45 -1.32 -8.39
N THR A 606 -26.16 -2.40 -8.77
CA THR A 606 -27.51 -2.68 -8.25
C THR A 606 -27.54 -2.89 -6.74
N PHE A 607 -26.53 -3.55 -6.16
CA PHE A 607 -26.43 -3.71 -4.72
C PHE A 607 -26.17 -2.36 -4.02
N THR A 608 -25.24 -1.55 -4.54
CA THR A 608 -24.96 -0.21 -4.04
C THR A 608 -26.23 0.67 -4.09
N LEU A 609 -26.92 0.70 -5.24
CA LEU A 609 -28.14 1.47 -5.44
C LEU A 609 -29.25 1.06 -4.47
N LYS A 610 -29.44 -0.25 -4.27
CA LYS A 610 -30.36 -0.78 -3.26
C LYS A 610 -30.03 -0.26 -1.86
N GLU A 611 -28.75 -0.24 -1.47
CA GLU A 611 -28.35 0.28 -0.15
C GLU A 611 -28.57 1.79 -0.01
N MET A 612 -28.39 2.56 -1.09
CA MET A 612 -28.66 4.00 -1.10
C MET A 612 -30.16 4.31 -0.96
N ILE A 613 -31.02 3.54 -1.62
CA ILE A 613 -32.49 3.68 -1.59
C ILE A 613 -33.08 3.22 -0.26
N ALA A 614 -32.66 2.05 0.23
CA ALA A 614 -33.24 1.45 1.43
C ALA A 614 -32.92 2.23 2.71
N GLY A 615 -31.92 3.10 2.70
CA GLY A 615 -31.64 4.05 3.78
C GLY A 615 -31.37 3.43 5.15
N ARG A 616 -31.09 2.11 5.24
CA ARG A 616 -30.86 1.43 6.52
C ARG A 616 -29.67 2.06 7.22
N VAL A 617 -29.96 2.80 8.28
CA VAL A 617 -28.98 3.50 9.09
C VAL A 617 -28.28 2.46 9.95
N SER A 618 -26.95 2.39 9.84
CA SER A 618 -26.15 1.74 10.88
C SER A 618 -26.01 2.73 12.03
N ASN A 619 -26.13 2.26 13.28
CA ASN A 619 -26.23 3.07 14.51
C ASN A 619 -25.16 4.18 14.71
N GLY A 620 -24.14 4.30 13.86
CA GLY A 620 -23.05 5.29 13.99
C GLY A 620 -23.30 6.67 13.35
N ILE A 621 -24.28 6.83 12.45
CA ILE A 621 -24.43 8.06 11.64
C ILE A 621 -25.35 9.11 12.31
N VAL A 622 -26.37 8.67 13.05
CA VAL A 622 -27.34 9.57 13.71
C VAL A 622 -26.68 10.49 14.73
N ALA A 623 -25.59 10.03 15.38
CA ALA A 623 -24.86 10.78 16.38
C ALA A 623 -23.91 11.87 15.82
N LEU A 624 -23.50 11.79 14.54
CA LEU A 624 -22.56 12.74 13.94
C LEU A 624 -23.23 14.05 13.51
N VAL A 625 -24.48 13.98 13.05
CA VAL A 625 -25.23 15.15 12.55
C VAL A 625 -25.87 15.93 13.70
N SER A 626 -26.27 15.26 14.78
CA SER A 626 -26.90 15.88 15.95
C SER A 626 -25.91 16.58 16.90
N ALA A 627 -24.61 16.27 16.82
CA ALA A 627 -23.57 16.90 17.64
C ALA A 627 -23.09 18.28 17.14
N SER A 628 -23.55 18.73 15.96
CA SER A 628 -23.13 20.01 15.35
C SER A 628 -24.07 21.18 15.67
N THR A 629 -25.21 20.92 16.29
CA THR A 629 -26.20 21.92 16.72
C THR A 629 -26.25 21.98 18.24
N THR A 630 -25.91 23.13 18.80
CA THR A 630 -25.85 23.43 20.23
C THR A 630 -27.15 23.19 21.00
N THR A 631 -26.99 22.56 22.18
CA THR A 631 -27.73 22.75 23.45
C THR A 631 -29.26 22.74 23.44
N GLU A 632 -29.87 21.55 23.55
CA GLU A 632 -31.10 21.38 24.33
C GLU A 632 -31.05 20.05 25.11
N THR A 633 -31.31 20.14 26.41
CA THR A 633 -31.43 19.02 27.33
C THR A 633 -32.67 18.18 26.99
N VAL A 634 -32.49 16.93 26.58
CA VAL A 634 -33.61 15.99 26.41
C VAL A 634 -33.65 15.06 27.63
N ASN A 635 -34.75 15.17 28.39
CA ASN A 635 -35.08 14.25 29.48
C ASN A 635 -35.40 12.85 28.93
N GLU A 636 -34.77 11.83 29.50
CA GLU A 636 -35.08 10.42 29.27
C GLU A 636 -36.36 10.02 30.03
N SER A 637 -37.48 9.99 29.32
CA SER A 637 -38.59 9.06 29.63
C SER A 637 -39.58 9.07 28.47
N ASP A 638 -39.48 8.11 27.55
CA ASP A 638 -40.64 7.33 27.11
C ASP A 638 -40.20 6.20 26.15
N THR A 639 -40.55 4.98 26.54
CA THR A 639 -40.33 3.75 25.81
C THR A 639 -41.56 3.43 24.97
N THR A 640 -41.55 3.85 23.71
CA THR A 640 -42.41 3.27 22.67
C THR A 640 -41.64 3.13 21.36
N THR A 641 -41.79 1.97 20.74
CA THR A 641 -41.27 1.53 19.43
C THR A 641 -40.99 2.64 18.43
N ALA A 642 -39.77 3.18 18.42
CA ALA A 642 -39.31 4.14 17.42
C ALA A 642 -38.60 3.39 16.27
N THR A 643 -39.25 3.31 15.12
CA THR A 643 -38.58 3.10 13.83
C THR A 643 -37.45 4.12 13.70
N ALA A 644 -36.22 3.65 13.46
CA ALA A 644 -35.05 4.51 13.33
C ALA A 644 -35.30 5.68 12.35
N PRO A 645 -34.82 6.90 12.62
CA PRO A 645 -35.04 8.04 11.75
C PRO A 645 -34.48 7.76 10.35
N VAL A 646 -35.34 7.88 9.34
CA VAL A 646 -34.96 7.73 7.93
C VAL A 646 -33.99 8.85 7.57
N ASN A 647 -32.89 8.50 6.91
CA ASN A 647 -31.94 9.49 6.40
C ASN A 647 -32.58 10.26 5.23
N ASP A 648 -32.84 11.56 5.40
CA ASP A 648 -33.46 12.44 4.40
C ASP A 648 -32.74 12.39 3.03
N SER A 649 -31.41 12.27 3.02
CA SER A 649 -30.62 12.13 1.79
C SER A 649 -30.95 10.84 1.02
N CYS A 650 -31.20 9.73 1.72
CA CYS A 650 -31.60 8.46 1.09
C CYS A 650 -33.01 8.53 0.50
N ALA A 651 -33.94 9.22 1.17
CA ALA A 651 -35.29 9.44 0.64
C ALA A 651 -35.24 10.29 -0.65
N LYS A 652 -34.40 11.34 -0.68
CA LYS A 652 -34.14 12.14 -1.89
C LYS A 652 -33.59 11.31 -3.05
N VAL A 653 -32.64 10.40 -2.78
CA VAL A 653 -32.13 9.46 -3.79
C VAL A 653 -33.23 8.53 -4.28
N ALA A 654 -34.03 7.94 -3.38
CA ALA A 654 -35.12 7.07 -3.77
C ALA A 654 -36.10 7.77 -4.72
N LEU A 655 -36.49 9.01 -4.40
CA LEU A 655 -37.38 9.82 -5.22
C LEU A 655 -36.76 10.17 -6.59
N ALA A 656 -35.49 10.60 -6.61
CA ALA A 656 -34.81 10.97 -7.84
C ALA A 656 -34.60 9.75 -8.77
N VAL A 657 -34.23 8.61 -8.21
CA VAL A 657 -34.08 7.34 -8.95
C VAL A 657 -35.43 6.86 -9.48
N ALA A 658 -36.51 6.97 -8.70
CA ALA A 658 -37.86 6.65 -9.16
C ALA A 658 -38.27 7.49 -10.39
N LYS A 659 -38.05 8.81 -10.34
CA LYS A 659 -38.31 9.73 -11.47
C LYS A 659 -37.48 9.39 -12.69
N ALA A 660 -36.18 9.09 -12.51
CA ALA A 660 -35.27 8.72 -13.59
C ALA A 660 -35.64 7.38 -14.27
N LEU A 661 -36.14 6.41 -13.50
CA LEU A 661 -36.55 5.11 -14.01
C LEU A 661 -37.90 5.11 -14.72
N ASN A 662 -38.85 5.96 -14.30
CA ASN A 662 -40.23 5.95 -14.82
C ASN A 662 -40.33 5.96 -16.37
N PRO A 663 -39.55 6.76 -17.13
CA PRO A 663 -39.62 6.76 -18.60
C PRO A 663 -39.26 5.42 -19.23
N ALA A 664 -38.32 4.67 -18.64
CA ALA A 664 -37.81 3.40 -19.14
C ALA A 664 -38.32 2.17 -18.37
N LEU A 665 -39.20 2.36 -17.38
CA LEU A 665 -39.67 1.31 -16.48
C LEU A 665 -40.25 0.10 -17.23
N GLU A 666 -41.00 0.36 -18.29
CA GLU A 666 -41.60 -0.68 -19.12
C GLU A 666 -40.53 -1.57 -19.80
N HIS A 667 -39.51 -0.96 -20.40
CA HIS A 667 -38.39 -1.67 -20.99
C HIS A 667 -37.68 -2.55 -19.95
N TRP A 668 -37.42 -2.03 -18.75
CA TRP A 668 -36.75 -2.79 -17.69
C TRP A 668 -37.60 -3.95 -17.15
N LEU A 669 -38.94 -3.81 -17.10
CA LEU A 669 -39.82 -4.92 -16.72
C LEU A 669 -39.92 -5.98 -17.83
N GLU A 670 -39.95 -5.58 -19.09
CA GLU A 670 -39.86 -6.50 -20.24
C GLU A 670 -38.53 -7.26 -20.21
N TYR A 671 -37.42 -6.58 -19.93
CA TYR A 671 -36.08 -7.17 -19.74
C TYR A 671 -36.04 -8.19 -18.58
N ILE A 672 -36.69 -7.89 -17.45
CA ILE A 672 -36.82 -8.86 -16.35
C ILE A 672 -37.61 -10.10 -16.80
N SER A 673 -38.71 -9.88 -17.55
CA SER A 673 -39.62 -10.95 -17.97
C SER A 673 -39.03 -11.90 -19.02
N SER A 674 -38.05 -11.45 -19.81
CA SER A 674 -37.35 -12.27 -20.82
C SER A 674 -36.44 -13.34 -20.19
N GLY A 675 -36.10 -13.21 -18.91
CA GLY A 675 -35.25 -14.15 -18.18
C GLY A 675 -33.75 -13.84 -18.26
N GLU A 676 -33.35 -12.70 -18.83
CA GLU A 676 -31.96 -12.24 -18.82
C GLU A 676 -31.59 -11.64 -17.45
N LYS A 677 -30.51 -12.17 -16.82
CA LYS A 677 -29.92 -11.80 -15.50
C LYS A 677 -30.68 -10.69 -14.71
N SER A 678 -31.85 -11.02 -14.17
CA SER A 678 -32.87 -10.06 -13.73
C SER A 678 -32.94 -9.78 -12.22
N SER A 679 -32.11 -10.44 -11.41
CA SER A 679 -32.24 -10.37 -9.94
C SER A 679 -31.86 -9.01 -9.36
N GLY A 680 -30.83 -8.36 -9.89
CA GLY A 680 -30.35 -7.05 -9.40
C GLY A 680 -31.38 -5.94 -9.56
N ILE A 681 -31.94 -5.79 -10.78
CA ILE A 681 -32.99 -4.81 -11.11
C ILE A 681 -34.22 -5.03 -10.24
N THR A 682 -34.63 -6.28 -10.10
CA THR A 682 -35.76 -6.68 -9.24
C THR A 682 -35.57 -6.17 -7.82
N PHE A 683 -34.37 -6.32 -7.23
CA PHE A 683 -34.09 -5.82 -5.88
C PHE A 683 -34.10 -4.29 -5.77
N VAL A 684 -33.70 -3.57 -6.83
CA VAL A 684 -33.77 -2.09 -6.87
C VAL A 684 -35.23 -1.63 -6.92
N LEU A 685 -36.05 -2.21 -7.80
CA LEU A 685 -37.47 -1.89 -7.90
C LEU A 685 -38.23 -2.20 -6.60
N VAL A 686 -37.97 -3.35 -5.99
CA VAL A 686 -38.53 -3.68 -4.66
C VAL A 686 -38.10 -2.65 -3.62
N ALA A 687 -36.83 -2.24 -3.60
CA ALA A 687 -36.36 -1.24 -2.64
C ALA A 687 -37.02 0.14 -2.85
N LEU A 688 -37.37 0.53 -4.08
CA LEU A 688 -38.11 1.76 -4.36
C LEU A 688 -39.56 1.66 -3.88
N LEU A 689 -40.22 0.52 -4.14
CA LEU A 689 -41.60 0.29 -3.72
C LEU A 689 -41.74 0.16 -2.19
N GLU A 690 -40.72 -0.38 -1.53
CA GLU A 690 -40.63 -0.48 -0.06
C GLU A 690 -39.99 0.76 0.57
N SER A 691 -39.62 1.78 -0.21
CA SER A 691 -38.97 2.98 0.31
C SER A 691 -39.94 3.76 1.22
N PRO A 692 -39.51 4.19 2.41
CA PRO A 692 -40.35 5.00 3.30
C PRO A 692 -40.52 6.46 2.83
N GLY A 693 -39.90 6.84 1.71
CA GLY A 693 -39.97 8.20 1.17
C GLY A 693 -41.35 8.53 0.57
N GLU A 694 -41.91 9.66 0.94
CA GLU A 694 -43.19 10.15 0.42
C GLU A 694 -43.11 10.38 -1.11
N GLY A 695 -44.13 9.92 -1.85
CA GLY A 695 -44.22 10.11 -3.30
C GLY A 695 -43.22 9.31 -4.15
N VAL A 696 -42.41 8.40 -3.57
CA VAL A 696 -41.48 7.55 -4.34
C VAL A 696 -42.23 6.58 -5.26
N VAL A 697 -43.27 5.93 -4.74
CA VAL A 697 -44.12 5.01 -5.51
C VAL A 697 -44.84 5.77 -6.63
N ASP A 698 -45.44 6.92 -6.30
CA ASP A 698 -46.12 7.77 -7.28
C ASP A 698 -45.15 8.29 -8.35
N ALA A 699 -43.91 8.63 -7.98
CA ALA A 699 -42.90 9.05 -8.94
C ALA A 699 -42.45 7.89 -9.86
N LEU A 700 -42.34 6.67 -9.31
CA LEU A 700 -41.95 5.49 -10.07
C LEU A 700 -43.08 5.08 -11.04
N LEU A 701 -44.34 5.23 -10.65
CA LEU A 701 -45.49 4.69 -11.37
C LEU A 701 -46.36 5.75 -12.08
N GLY A 702 -46.09 7.04 -11.88
CA GLY A 702 -47.04 8.16 -11.98
C GLY A 702 -47.90 8.34 -13.25
N ALA A 703 -49.14 8.78 -12.97
CA ALA A 703 -50.14 9.56 -13.70
C ALA A 703 -50.53 9.21 -15.16
N THR A 704 -50.12 8.07 -15.71
CA THR A 704 -50.67 7.54 -16.98
C THR A 704 -51.21 6.12 -16.83
N GLU A 705 -51.76 5.81 -15.65
CA GLU A 705 -52.40 4.52 -15.31
C GLU A 705 -53.29 4.00 -16.45
N LYS A 706 -54.12 4.85 -17.06
CA LYS A 706 -55.07 4.42 -18.10
C LYS A 706 -54.44 4.01 -19.43
N LYS A 707 -53.33 4.62 -19.87
CA LYS A 707 -52.67 4.26 -21.15
C LYS A 707 -51.68 3.12 -20.99
N ARG A 708 -51.02 3.00 -19.83
CA ARG A 708 -50.03 1.94 -19.56
C ARG A 708 -50.63 0.68 -18.93
N ALA A 709 -51.78 0.74 -18.24
CA ALA A 709 -52.39 -0.42 -17.55
C ALA A 709 -52.57 -1.66 -18.46
N LYS A 710 -53.00 -1.46 -19.71
CA LYS A 710 -53.19 -2.59 -20.65
C LYS A 710 -51.88 -3.26 -21.04
N LYS A 711 -50.77 -2.51 -21.11
CA LYS A 711 -49.44 -3.04 -21.43
C LYS A 711 -48.76 -3.61 -20.17
N PHE A 712 -48.95 -2.97 -19.00
CA PHE A 712 -48.58 -3.51 -17.69
C PHE A 712 -49.24 -4.86 -17.40
N GLY A 713 -50.52 -5.05 -17.73
CA GLY A 713 -51.19 -6.35 -17.57
C GLY A 713 -50.52 -7.48 -18.34
N LYS A 714 -49.98 -7.20 -19.55
CA LYS A 714 -49.21 -8.19 -20.33
C LYS A 714 -47.85 -8.49 -19.71
N VAL A 715 -47.14 -7.46 -19.25
CA VAL A 715 -45.84 -7.60 -18.60
C VAL A 715 -45.98 -8.33 -17.26
N LEU A 716 -47.01 -8.01 -16.47
CA LEU A 716 -47.33 -8.69 -15.21
C LEU A 716 -47.60 -10.19 -15.43
N ALA A 717 -48.39 -10.53 -16.45
CA ALA A 717 -48.63 -11.93 -16.82
C ALA A 717 -47.33 -12.65 -17.24
N ALA A 718 -46.43 -11.98 -17.95
CA ALA A 718 -45.12 -12.52 -18.32
C ALA A 718 -44.22 -12.73 -17.08
N LEU A 719 -44.20 -11.80 -16.13
CA LEU A 719 -43.47 -11.92 -14.86
C LEU A 719 -44.02 -13.07 -14.01
N GLU A 720 -45.33 -13.26 -13.94
CA GLU A 720 -45.95 -14.40 -13.26
C GLU A 720 -45.60 -15.75 -13.91
N ALA A 721 -45.57 -15.80 -15.24
CA ALA A 721 -45.14 -16.99 -15.98
C ALA A 721 -43.66 -17.31 -15.69
N LEU A 722 -42.82 -16.28 -15.59
CA LEU A 722 -41.42 -16.41 -15.21
C LEU A 722 -41.26 -16.88 -13.75
N ASP A 723 -42.04 -16.35 -12.80
CA ASP A 723 -41.99 -16.76 -11.39
C ASP A 723 -42.43 -18.22 -11.22
N LYS A 724 -43.49 -18.64 -11.92
CA LYS A 724 -43.92 -20.05 -11.98
C LYS A 724 -42.85 -20.97 -12.60
N LYS A 725 -42.16 -20.50 -13.66
CA LYS A 725 -41.04 -21.22 -14.29
C LYS A 725 -39.85 -21.35 -13.32
N ASN A 726 -39.52 -20.30 -12.58
CA ASN A 726 -38.43 -20.31 -11.59
C ASN A 726 -38.76 -21.16 -10.36
N ALA A 727 -40.01 -21.14 -9.89
CA ALA A 727 -40.50 -22.00 -8.82
C ALA A 727 -40.42 -23.48 -9.21
N SER A 728 -40.91 -23.84 -10.41
CA SER A 728 -40.86 -25.23 -10.91
C SER A 728 -39.43 -25.73 -11.19
N ALA A 729 -38.52 -24.86 -11.61
CA ALA A 729 -37.09 -25.18 -11.76
C ALA A 729 -36.42 -25.46 -10.40
N LYS A 730 -36.71 -24.67 -9.35
CA LYS A 730 -36.21 -24.93 -7.99
C LYS A 730 -36.72 -26.25 -7.42
N THR A 731 -37.98 -26.61 -7.69
CA THR A 731 -38.54 -27.90 -7.27
C THR A 731 -37.83 -29.07 -7.97
N LYS A 732 -37.52 -28.93 -9.28
CA LYS A 732 -36.73 -29.91 -10.04
C LYS A 732 -35.27 -30.02 -9.58
N ASP A 733 -34.57 -28.91 -9.33
CA ASP A 733 -33.20 -28.93 -8.81
C ASP A 733 -33.15 -29.49 -7.38
N SER A 734 -34.14 -29.21 -6.54
CA SER A 734 -34.24 -29.82 -5.20
C SER A 734 -34.45 -31.34 -5.28
N ALA A 735 -35.22 -31.82 -6.27
CA ALA A 735 -35.43 -33.24 -6.56
C ALA A 735 -34.18 -33.91 -7.13
N ILE A 736 -33.44 -33.25 -8.04
CA ILE A 736 -32.18 -33.73 -8.61
C ILE A 736 -31.06 -33.76 -7.55
N THR A 737 -31.05 -32.80 -6.62
CA THR A 737 -30.08 -32.76 -5.52
C THR A 737 -30.37 -33.86 -4.48
N THR A 738 -31.64 -34.16 -4.22
CA THR A 738 -32.03 -35.32 -3.38
C THR A 738 -31.78 -36.67 -4.08
N GLU A 739 -31.81 -36.73 -5.41
CA GLU A 739 -31.43 -37.94 -6.18
C GLU A 739 -29.90 -38.16 -6.23
N LYS A 740 -29.11 -37.09 -6.43
CA LYS A 740 -27.63 -37.16 -6.45
C LYS A 740 -27.00 -37.43 -5.09
N LEU A 741 -27.69 -37.10 -4.00
CA LEU A 741 -27.28 -37.50 -2.64
C LEU A 741 -27.51 -39.00 -2.36
N LYS A 742 -28.35 -39.69 -3.16
CA LYS A 742 -28.60 -41.14 -3.02
C LYS A 742 -27.67 -42.01 -3.87
N THR A 743 -26.94 -41.45 -4.83
CA THR A 743 -26.10 -42.22 -5.77
C THR A 743 -24.73 -41.58 -6.00
N GLY A 744 -23.74 -41.93 -5.16
CA GLY A 744 -22.32 -41.82 -5.54
C GLY A 744 -21.36 -41.22 -4.51
N LYS A 745 -20.52 -42.09 -3.94
CA LYS A 745 -19.32 -41.79 -3.13
C LYS A 745 -18.43 -40.70 -3.76
N ARG A 746 -18.05 -39.69 -2.99
CA ARG A 746 -16.68 -39.12 -3.00
C ARG A 746 -16.29 -38.56 -1.63
N LYS A 747 -15.20 -39.12 -1.08
CA LYS A 747 -14.48 -38.70 0.13
C LYS A 747 -13.97 -37.25 0.00
N ARG A 748 -14.18 -36.42 1.02
CA ARG A 748 -13.14 -35.54 1.57
C ARG A 748 -13.46 -35.17 3.02
N GLN A 749 -12.40 -35.06 3.80
CA GLN A 749 -12.30 -35.26 5.24
C GLN A 749 -13.03 -34.23 6.11
N GLU A 750 -13.63 -34.75 7.18
CA GLU A 750 -14.00 -34.04 8.40
C GLU A 750 -12.74 -33.59 9.16
N VAL A 751 -12.72 -32.34 9.63
CA VAL A 751 -12.31 -32.02 11.00
C VAL A 751 -13.29 -30.97 11.56
N THR A 752 -13.75 -31.31 12.74
CA THR A 752 -14.77 -30.76 13.65
C THR A 752 -14.59 -29.31 14.09
N SER A 753 -15.70 -28.56 14.25
CA SER A 753 -16.17 -28.14 15.58
C SER A 753 -17.61 -27.64 15.53
N ALA A 754 -18.44 -28.16 16.43
CA ALA A 754 -19.84 -27.83 16.61
C ALA A 754 -19.99 -26.76 17.70
N LYS A 755 -20.93 -25.83 17.51
CA LYS A 755 -21.76 -25.30 18.60
C LYS A 755 -23.09 -24.77 18.07
N ASN A 756 -24.14 -25.17 18.78
CA ASN A 756 -25.56 -24.93 18.60
C ASN A 756 -25.92 -23.51 18.18
N ASP A 757 -26.83 -23.41 17.21
CA ASP A 757 -28.00 -22.54 17.33
C ASP A 757 -29.20 -23.19 16.62
N SER A 758 -30.17 -23.62 17.42
CA SER A 758 -31.46 -24.11 16.96
C SER A 758 -32.27 -22.93 16.42
N ARG A 759 -32.23 -22.72 15.11
CA ARG A 759 -33.14 -21.81 14.40
C ARG A 759 -34.34 -22.62 13.88
N PRO A 760 -35.59 -22.20 14.15
CA PRO A 760 -36.77 -22.95 13.72
C PRO A 760 -36.90 -22.94 12.20
N GLU A 761 -37.61 -23.96 11.72
CA GLU A 761 -38.02 -24.29 10.35
C GLU A 761 -37.81 -23.22 9.27
N THR A 762 -37.23 -23.67 8.16
CA THR A 762 -37.04 -22.95 6.91
C THR A 762 -38.33 -22.30 6.41
N VAL A 763 -38.60 -21.07 6.84
CA VAL A 763 -39.45 -20.14 6.10
C VAL A 763 -38.77 -19.94 4.76
N LEU A 764 -39.31 -20.53 3.70
CA LEU A 764 -38.93 -20.25 2.32
C LEU A 764 -39.00 -18.73 2.15
N ARG A 765 -37.85 -18.05 2.11
CA ARG A 765 -37.80 -16.62 1.81
C ARG A 765 -38.46 -16.41 0.46
N GLU A 766 -39.54 -15.64 0.45
CA GLU A 766 -40.25 -15.19 -0.76
C GLU A 766 -39.22 -14.65 -1.76
N SER A 767 -39.34 -15.03 -3.03
CA SER A 767 -38.38 -14.58 -4.04
C SER A 767 -38.55 -13.08 -4.27
N GLY A 768 -37.46 -12.35 -4.57
CA GLY A 768 -37.57 -10.91 -4.86
C GLY A 768 -38.52 -10.60 -6.02
N LEU A 769 -38.67 -11.53 -6.96
CA LEU A 769 -39.61 -11.45 -8.07
C LEU A 769 -41.07 -11.61 -7.58
N SER A 770 -41.33 -12.54 -6.67
CA SER A 770 -42.64 -12.73 -6.06
C SER A 770 -43.04 -11.51 -5.22
N VAL A 771 -42.10 -10.93 -4.46
CA VAL A 771 -42.30 -9.64 -3.76
C VAL A 771 -42.66 -8.54 -4.75
N LEU A 772 -41.89 -8.39 -5.83
CA LEU A 772 -42.14 -7.38 -6.86
C LEU A 772 -43.54 -7.53 -7.49
N ILE A 773 -43.93 -8.75 -7.88
CA ILE A 773 -45.24 -9.05 -8.47
C ILE A 773 -46.37 -8.70 -7.49
N ARG A 774 -46.23 -9.13 -6.23
CA ARG A 774 -47.22 -8.85 -5.17
C ARG A 774 -47.37 -7.35 -4.94
N THR A 775 -46.25 -6.62 -4.87
CA THR A 775 -46.29 -5.17 -4.63
C THR A 775 -46.85 -4.43 -5.84
N LEU A 776 -46.50 -4.81 -7.07
CA LEU A 776 -47.10 -4.24 -8.27
C LEU A 776 -48.62 -4.48 -8.35
N LYS A 777 -49.10 -5.67 -7.97
CA LYS A 777 -50.54 -5.99 -7.88
C LYS A 777 -51.30 -5.25 -6.78
N ALA A 778 -50.60 -4.86 -5.72
CA ALA A 778 -51.21 -4.09 -4.65
C ALA A 778 -51.39 -2.62 -5.06
N VAL A 779 -50.56 -2.14 -5.99
CA VAL A 779 -50.55 -0.74 -6.44
C VAL A 779 -51.37 -0.51 -7.71
N PHE A 780 -51.42 -1.48 -8.65
CA PHE A 780 -52.26 -1.47 -9.85
C PHE A 780 -53.49 -2.35 -9.70
#